data_AF-A0A2X0KL41-F1
#
_entry.id   AF-A0A2X0KL41-F1
#
_cell.length_a   1.000
_cell.length_b   1.000
_cell.length_c   1.000
_cell.angle_alpha   90.00
_cell.angle_beta   90.00
_cell.angle_gamma   90.00
#
_symmetry.space_group_name_H-M   'P 1'
#
loop_
_entity.id
_entity.type
_entity.pdbx_description
1 polymer ?
#
loop_
_entity_poly.entity_id
_entity_poly.type
_entity_poly.pdbx_seq_one_letter_code
_entity_poly.pdbx_strand_id
1 'polypeptide(L)'
;MSSEATSLGKRAREIDAVDFEAPVVLEPTGEAATNGNGVEHQEGEPTAADGAQQPVGEEEDDDDDDYFGPMPLPAGAVPTKKRKVLAHEKLYLDHLPSADRYYKSFMHRDTVTGVVLTRTDFLITSSVDGHLKFWKKQAEGIEFVKHYRTHLSPIVAIAASDDGKSLASLGSDQGGKTVEGLEVKGSAKVFDVENFDMINILKLPFNPRICCWLHGRGDGRSLLAITDFDSPKIRIYDGRGDGKPLHVLDSLHRKSVHLMAYNPLYDTVISIDVGGMVEYWEPREPFEKPHSVEWTNKSATGLYEFKKSKSTPVALSLAPTSDSFAVLSLPDLRLTTFNFLTGKLHRAYDESLTATQEMQQAGTAGVKMDSMEFGRRLATERELERGALEAVLENRSGISVGAPVWDEGGKFVIYPTMLGIKVVNTVTNKVSRMLGKDETVRYLNLALYQGVPPKKGITTLAMATSENPLLNQTEERDPTLFCTAWKRPRFYLFTRSSPDDKSHDRDIFNEKPTRDEMQIAAPTTAAQGPLGKKAVIHTTKGDITFELFGDLVPKTVENFVGLARKHYYDEIIFHRVIPKFMLQTGDPLGDGTGGESLWGSAFEDEFHPTLKHDRPYTLSMANAGPRTNGSQFFITTVPAPWLDNKHSIFGRATSGMDVIHAIENVRTDKTDKPFDDVRIVSVDIE
;
A
#
# COMPACT_ATOMS: atom_id res chain seq x y z
N MET A 1 17.52 61.14 12.67
CA MET A 1 18.65 61.25 13.62
C MET A 1 18.65 59.94 14.40
N SER A 2 19.53 58.96 14.15
CA SER A 2 20.98 58.92 14.47
C SER A 2 21.23 59.20 15.96
N SER A 3 21.91 58.38 16.77
CA SER A 3 22.85 57.25 16.57
C SER A 3 22.87 56.37 17.85
N GLU A 4 23.49 55.17 18.01
CA GLU A 4 24.20 54.15 17.19
C GLU A 4 24.14 52.79 17.98
N ALA A 5 24.41 51.58 17.47
CA ALA A 5 25.70 50.90 17.16
C ALA A 5 26.78 51.01 18.28
N THR A 6 27.52 49.98 18.75
CA THR A 6 28.03 48.76 18.09
C THR A 6 28.53 47.70 19.12
N SER A 7 28.60 46.43 18.69
CA SER A 7 29.59 45.35 19.03
C SER A 7 29.06 44.17 19.88
N LEU A 8 28.82 42.95 19.34
CA LEU A 8 29.74 41.89 18.86
C LEU A 8 30.78 41.40 19.90
N GLY A 9 30.72 40.11 20.29
CA GLY A 9 31.76 39.48 21.14
C GLY A 9 31.50 38.08 21.74
N LYS A 10 31.54 37.01 20.92
CA LYS A 10 31.98 35.61 21.19
C LYS A 10 32.03 35.00 22.63
N ARG A 11 31.60 33.71 22.67
CA ARG A 11 32.16 32.51 23.38
C ARG A 11 31.68 32.11 24.80
N ALA A 12 31.06 30.91 24.81
CA ALA A 12 31.51 29.67 25.48
C ALA A 12 31.14 29.33 26.95
N ARG A 13 30.43 28.18 27.06
CA ARG A 13 30.56 27.04 28.02
C ARG A 13 30.33 27.24 29.53
N GLU A 14 29.69 26.20 30.11
CA GLU A 14 29.97 25.57 31.43
C GLU A 14 29.69 26.44 32.69
N ILE A 15 29.13 25.97 33.82
CA ILE A 15 28.51 24.70 34.28
C ILE A 15 27.26 25.12 35.13
N ASP A 16 26.34 24.26 35.56
CA ASP A 16 26.45 23.47 36.80
C ASP A 16 25.48 22.27 36.79
N ALA A 17 25.88 21.20 37.48
CA ALA A 17 25.16 19.94 37.58
C ALA A 17 24.46 19.77 38.95
N VAL A 18 23.41 18.95 38.99
CA VAL A 18 22.99 18.21 40.19
C VAL A 18 22.59 16.80 39.75
N ASP A 19 23.02 15.80 40.51
CA ASP A 19 23.06 14.39 40.13
C ASP A 19 21.70 13.68 40.01
N PHE A 20 21.68 12.60 39.23
CA PHE A 20 20.70 11.52 39.33
C PHE A 20 21.43 10.17 39.34
N GLU A 21 21.23 9.41 40.42
CA GLU A 21 21.79 8.06 40.59
C GLU A 21 21.13 7.06 39.64
N ALA A 22 21.93 6.11 39.14
CA ALA A 22 21.45 5.01 38.30
C ALA A 22 21.04 3.78 39.16
N PRO A 23 20.00 3.02 38.77
CA PRO A 23 19.63 1.80 39.46
C PRO A 23 20.59 0.63 39.16
N VAL A 24 20.79 -0.20 40.17
CA VAL A 24 21.80 -1.28 40.23
C VAL A 24 21.43 -2.48 39.36
N VAL A 25 22.43 -3.01 38.65
CA VAL A 25 22.38 -4.34 37.99
C VAL A 25 22.74 -5.41 39.03
N LEU A 26 21.95 -6.49 39.11
CA LEU A 26 22.26 -7.66 39.92
C LEU A 26 22.71 -8.82 39.01
N GLU A 27 24.01 -9.14 39.07
CA GLU A 27 24.53 -10.42 38.58
C GLU A 27 24.36 -11.52 39.65
N PRO A 28 24.11 -12.78 39.26
CA PRO A 28 24.29 -13.93 40.13
C PRO A 28 25.70 -14.53 39.94
N THR A 29 26.45 -14.68 41.04
CA THR A 29 27.70 -15.45 41.10
C THR A 29 27.62 -16.56 42.14
N GLY A 30 28.48 -17.57 42.00
CA GLY A 30 28.54 -18.77 42.83
C GLY A 30 28.14 -20.02 42.06
N GLU A 31 28.94 -21.07 41.88
CA GLU A 31 30.37 -21.40 42.05
C GLU A 31 30.44 -22.91 41.73
N ALA A 32 31.62 -23.49 41.50
CA ALA A 32 31.74 -24.82 40.88
C ALA A 32 32.14 -25.94 41.85
N ALA A 33 31.73 -27.18 41.55
CA ALA A 33 32.36 -28.40 42.06
C ALA A 33 32.37 -29.54 41.03
N THR A 34 33.60 -29.92 40.68
CA THR A 34 34.10 -31.01 39.84
C THR A 34 33.49 -32.41 40.03
N ASN A 35 33.36 -33.14 38.90
CA ASN A 35 33.69 -34.56 38.64
C ASN A 35 32.72 -35.10 37.57
N GLY A 36 33.09 -35.93 36.60
CA GLY A 36 34.33 -36.67 36.39
C GLY A 36 33.99 -38.10 35.92
N ASN A 37 34.65 -38.57 34.84
CA ASN A 37 34.44 -39.83 34.11
C ASN A 37 33.26 -39.86 33.12
N GLY A 38 33.54 -40.34 31.90
CA GLY A 38 32.53 -40.77 30.93
C GLY A 38 32.47 -42.30 30.85
N VAL A 39 31.77 -42.82 29.83
CA VAL A 39 32.02 -44.10 29.13
C VAL A 39 31.30 -44.01 27.76
N GLU A 40 31.78 -44.79 26.80
CA GLU A 40 31.43 -44.77 25.38
C GLU A 40 30.15 -45.56 25.03
N HIS A 41 29.75 -45.39 23.76
CA HIS A 41 29.26 -46.42 22.83
C HIS A 41 27.78 -46.85 22.72
N GLN A 42 27.37 -46.79 21.44
CA GLN A 42 26.60 -47.77 20.63
C GLN A 42 25.06 -47.77 20.65
N GLU A 43 24.53 -47.35 19.50
CA GLU A 43 23.71 -48.13 18.54
C GLU A 43 22.76 -49.22 19.09
N GLY A 44 21.49 -49.13 18.66
CA GLY A 44 20.48 -50.15 18.94
C GLY A 44 19.11 -49.84 18.32
N GLU A 45 19.00 -49.93 16.99
CA GLU A 45 17.75 -50.39 16.35
C GLU A 45 17.53 -51.87 16.72
N PRO A 46 16.29 -52.44 16.78
CA PRO A 46 15.49 -52.58 15.54
C PRO A 46 13.94 -52.70 15.67
N THR A 47 13.25 -52.68 14.52
CA THR A 47 12.08 -53.50 14.05
C THR A 47 11.04 -54.11 15.03
N ALA A 48 9.75 -54.33 14.70
CA ALA A 48 8.88 -53.99 13.56
C ALA A 48 7.43 -54.52 13.83
N ALA A 49 6.47 -54.17 12.94
CA ALA A 49 5.15 -54.80 12.72
C ALA A 49 4.09 -54.64 13.86
N ASP A 50 2.76 -54.68 13.61
CA ASP A 50 1.99 -54.92 12.39
C ASP A 50 0.55 -54.33 12.51
N GLY A 51 -0.25 -54.35 11.43
CA GLY A 51 -1.71 -54.58 11.56
C GLY A 51 -2.74 -53.42 11.58
N ALA A 52 -3.05 -52.89 10.39
CA ALA A 52 -4.41 -52.71 9.82
C ALA A 52 -5.61 -52.04 10.57
N GLN A 53 -6.23 -51.08 9.83
CA GLN A 53 -7.68 -50.85 9.60
C GLN A 53 -8.61 -50.18 10.67
N GLN A 54 -8.95 -48.90 10.37
CA GLN A 54 -10.30 -48.29 10.18
C GLN A 54 -11.44 -48.43 11.24
N PRO A 55 -12.45 -47.52 11.25
CA PRO A 55 -12.58 -46.20 10.59
C PRO A 55 -12.92 -45.05 11.59
N VAL A 56 -13.11 -43.84 11.04
CA VAL A 56 -13.64 -42.66 11.76
C VAL A 56 -15.15 -42.80 11.97
N GLY A 57 -15.63 -42.45 13.16
CA GLY A 57 -17.04 -42.26 13.48
C GLY A 57 -17.31 -40.83 13.95
N GLU A 58 -18.51 -40.32 13.64
CA GLU A 58 -19.00 -39.00 14.01
C GLU A 58 -19.45 -38.98 15.48
N GLU A 59 -19.27 -37.86 16.18
CA GLU A 59 -20.00 -37.54 17.41
C GLU A 59 -20.61 -36.14 17.25
N GLU A 60 -21.94 -36.11 17.12
CA GLU A 60 -22.78 -34.93 17.26
C GLU A 60 -23.00 -34.58 18.74
N ASP A 61 -23.68 -33.47 19.01
CA ASP A 61 -23.87 -32.86 20.32
C ASP A 61 -24.60 -33.74 21.34
N ASP A 62 -24.26 -33.56 22.63
CA ASP A 62 -25.16 -33.76 23.76
C ASP A 62 -25.02 -32.55 24.72
N ASP A 63 -26.06 -31.71 24.76
CA ASP A 63 -26.34 -30.78 25.85
C ASP A 63 -27.14 -31.57 26.91
N ASP A 64 -26.67 -31.63 28.16
CA ASP A 64 -27.53 -32.03 29.28
C ASP A 64 -27.21 -31.24 30.56
N ASP A 65 -28.25 -30.62 31.13
CA ASP A 65 -28.21 -29.82 32.36
C ASP A 65 -28.34 -30.75 33.58
N ASP A 66 -27.25 -31.08 34.26
CA ASP A 66 -27.32 -31.80 35.54
C ASP A 66 -26.87 -30.93 36.74
N TYR A 67 -27.87 -30.46 37.47
CA TYR A 67 -27.71 -29.59 38.65
C TYR A 67 -27.34 -30.42 39.89
N PHE A 68 -26.05 -30.40 40.26
CA PHE A 68 -25.61 -30.76 41.62
C PHE A 68 -24.82 -29.63 42.28
N GLY A 69 -25.10 -29.44 43.59
CA GLY A 69 -24.72 -28.26 44.36
C GLY A 69 -23.21 -28.07 44.61
N PRO A 70 -22.82 -26.94 45.22
CA PRO A 70 -21.43 -26.49 45.26
C PRO A 70 -20.56 -27.38 46.15
N MET A 71 -19.64 -28.13 45.55
CA MET A 71 -18.46 -28.61 46.27
C MET A 71 -17.56 -27.42 46.64
N PRO A 72 -16.98 -27.37 47.85
CA PRO A 72 -16.02 -26.35 48.20
C PRO A 72 -14.73 -26.57 47.40
N LEU A 73 -14.34 -25.56 46.61
CA LEU A 73 -13.05 -25.54 45.93
C LEU A 73 -11.90 -25.64 46.96
N PRO A 74 -10.82 -26.40 46.67
CA PRO A 74 -9.64 -26.37 47.51
C PRO A 74 -9.07 -24.95 47.60
N ALA A 75 -8.73 -24.51 48.82
CA ALA A 75 -8.14 -23.20 49.05
C ALA A 75 -6.80 -23.07 48.30
N GLY A 76 -6.81 -22.35 47.17
CA GLY A 76 -5.64 -22.18 46.29
C GLY A 76 -5.93 -22.36 44.80
N ALA A 77 -7.07 -22.93 44.41
CA ALA A 77 -7.44 -23.07 43.00
C ALA A 77 -7.86 -21.71 42.40
N VAL A 78 -6.98 -21.09 41.60
CA VAL A 78 -7.32 -19.92 40.79
C VAL A 78 -8.36 -20.35 39.74
N PRO A 79 -9.55 -19.72 39.66
CA PRO A 79 -10.55 -20.11 38.67
C PRO A 79 -10.02 -19.86 37.26
N THR A 80 -9.87 -20.93 36.48
CA THR A 80 -9.52 -20.85 35.06
C THR A 80 -10.65 -20.14 34.33
N LYS A 81 -10.44 -18.86 33.99
CA LYS A 81 -11.42 -18.07 33.22
C LYS A 81 -11.72 -18.83 31.93
N LYS A 82 -12.98 -19.30 31.77
CA LYS A 82 -13.45 -19.95 30.54
C LYS A 82 -13.00 -19.10 29.34
N ARG A 83 -12.22 -19.70 28.44
CA ARG A 83 -11.65 -19.01 27.27
C ARG A 83 -12.81 -18.47 26.43
N LYS A 84 -12.85 -17.16 26.18
CA LYS A 84 -13.86 -16.58 25.29
C LYS A 84 -13.73 -17.22 23.91
N VAL A 85 -14.85 -17.69 23.36
CA VAL A 85 -15.00 -18.22 22.01
C VAL A 85 -15.99 -17.33 21.27
N LEU A 86 -15.77 -17.11 19.98
CA LEU A 86 -16.76 -16.50 19.10
C LEU A 86 -17.61 -17.62 18.49
N ALA A 87 -18.90 -17.67 18.84
CA ALA A 87 -19.83 -18.63 18.24
C ALA A 87 -19.88 -18.43 16.72
N HIS A 88 -19.86 -19.53 15.98
CA HIS A 88 -19.83 -19.55 14.50
C HIS A 88 -18.69 -18.72 13.87
N GLU A 89 -17.51 -18.64 14.50
CA GLU A 89 -16.34 -17.88 13.98
C GLU A 89 -16.04 -18.16 12.50
N LYS A 90 -16.22 -19.40 12.03
CA LYS A 90 -16.07 -19.77 10.61
C LYS A 90 -16.96 -18.93 9.69
N LEU A 91 -18.24 -18.72 10.03
CA LEU A 91 -19.20 -17.96 9.21
C LEU A 91 -18.83 -16.47 9.06
N TYR A 92 -18.10 -15.91 10.02
CA TYR A 92 -17.55 -14.54 9.95
C TYR A 92 -16.20 -14.45 9.22
N LEU A 93 -15.51 -15.58 9.03
CA LEU A 93 -14.25 -15.68 8.29
C LEU A 93 -14.49 -16.09 6.83
N ASP A 94 -15.53 -16.88 6.57
CA ASP A 94 -16.35 -16.72 5.38
C ASP A 94 -16.94 -15.27 5.40
N HIS A 95 -17.48 -14.72 4.31
CA HIS A 95 -17.72 -13.25 4.19
C HIS A 95 -16.49 -12.32 4.34
N LEU A 96 -15.29 -12.82 4.61
CA LEU A 96 -14.02 -12.07 4.56
C LEU A 96 -13.05 -12.67 3.51
N PRO A 97 -12.14 -11.88 2.93
CA PRO A 97 -11.08 -12.37 2.06
C PRO A 97 -10.19 -13.42 2.75
N SER A 98 -9.73 -14.40 1.99
CA SER A 98 -8.93 -15.53 2.47
C SER A 98 -7.60 -15.73 1.73
N ALA A 99 -7.41 -15.09 0.57
CA ALA A 99 -6.19 -15.24 -0.21
C ALA A 99 -4.98 -14.58 0.50
N ASP A 100 -3.87 -15.31 0.60
CA ASP A 100 -2.62 -14.80 1.19
C ASP A 100 -1.96 -13.72 0.31
N ARG A 101 -2.27 -13.68 -0.99
CA ARG A 101 -1.75 -12.72 -1.97
C ARG A 101 -2.91 -11.93 -2.57
N TYR A 102 -2.65 -10.72 -3.06
CA TYR A 102 -3.67 -9.94 -3.75
C TYR A 102 -4.06 -10.60 -5.08
N TYR A 103 -5.35 -10.54 -5.40
CA TYR A 103 -5.97 -11.09 -6.60
C TYR A 103 -5.76 -10.19 -7.82
N LYS A 104 -5.96 -8.88 -7.68
CA LYS A 104 -5.66 -7.89 -8.74
C LYS A 104 -5.14 -6.57 -8.17
N SER A 105 -4.38 -5.81 -8.97
CA SER A 105 -4.05 -4.41 -8.72
C SER A 105 -4.49 -3.53 -9.89
N PHE A 106 -4.76 -2.24 -9.62
CA PHE A 106 -5.18 -1.26 -10.62
C PHE A 106 -4.39 0.04 -10.45
N MET A 107 -4.09 0.68 -11.58
CA MET A 107 -3.25 1.87 -11.67
C MET A 107 -3.99 3.20 -11.48
N HIS A 108 -3.27 4.11 -10.83
CA HIS A 108 -3.42 5.55 -10.90
C HIS A 108 -2.21 6.15 -11.61
N ARG A 109 -2.34 7.42 -12.02
CA ARG A 109 -1.24 8.24 -12.53
C ARG A 109 -0.13 8.52 -11.51
N ASP A 110 -0.48 8.59 -10.23
CA ASP A 110 0.44 8.90 -9.11
C ASP A 110 -0.02 8.16 -7.84
N THR A 111 0.78 8.19 -6.78
CA THR A 111 0.63 7.47 -5.51
C THR A 111 -0.80 7.55 -4.97
N VAL A 112 -1.42 6.39 -4.71
CA VAL A 112 -2.80 6.31 -4.20
C VAL A 112 -2.80 6.57 -2.70
N THR A 113 -3.38 7.70 -2.31
CA THR A 113 -3.36 8.24 -0.94
C THR A 113 -4.57 7.81 -0.11
N GLY A 114 -5.67 7.41 -0.76
CA GLY A 114 -6.92 7.09 -0.09
C GLY A 114 -7.79 6.11 -0.88
N VAL A 115 -8.55 5.32 -0.13
CA VAL A 115 -9.56 4.38 -0.64
C VAL A 115 -10.76 4.40 0.30
N VAL A 116 -11.96 4.55 -0.26
CA VAL A 116 -13.24 4.56 0.46
C VAL A 116 -14.23 3.71 -0.31
N LEU A 117 -14.92 2.81 0.36
CA LEU A 117 -16.06 2.09 -0.19
C LEU A 117 -17.35 2.70 0.37
N THR A 118 -18.28 3.05 -0.50
CA THR A 118 -19.61 3.54 -0.10
C THR A 118 -20.56 2.38 0.16
N ARG A 119 -21.62 2.62 0.96
CA ARG A 119 -22.74 1.67 1.12
C ARG A 119 -23.62 1.49 -0.13
N THR A 120 -23.27 2.14 -1.23
CA THR A 120 -23.88 2.03 -2.56
C THR A 120 -23.00 1.19 -3.51
N ASP A 121 -22.04 0.46 -2.96
CA ASP A 121 -21.09 -0.43 -3.66
C ASP A 121 -20.22 0.30 -4.71
N PHE A 122 -19.86 1.55 -4.43
CA PHE A 122 -18.87 2.29 -5.19
C PHE A 122 -17.57 2.40 -4.40
N LEU A 123 -16.49 1.96 -5.02
CA LEU A 123 -15.14 2.18 -4.56
C LEU A 123 -14.66 3.52 -5.12
N ILE A 124 -14.07 4.34 -4.25
CA ILE A 124 -13.57 5.67 -4.56
C ILE A 124 -12.10 5.71 -4.16
N THR A 125 -11.22 6.02 -5.10
CA THR A 125 -9.77 6.07 -4.88
C THR A 125 -9.24 7.47 -5.18
N SER A 126 -8.32 7.95 -4.34
CA SER A 126 -7.66 9.26 -4.48
C SER A 126 -6.15 9.11 -4.67
N SER A 127 -5.55 9.95 -5.51
CA SER A 127 -4.10 10.05 -5.67
C SER A 127 -3.54 11.42 -5.24
N VAL A 128 -2.24 11.44 -4.96
CA VAL A 128 -1.51 12.63 -4.47
C VAL A 128 -1.49 13.79 -5.48
N ASP A 129 -1.77 13.53 -6.75
CA ASP A 129 -1.85 14.53 -7.83
C ASP A 129 -3.21 15.24 -7.94
N GLY A 130 -4.12 15.03 -6.98
CA GLY A 130 -5.41 15.71 -6.89
C GLY A 130 -6.56 15.01 -7.63
N HIS A 131 -6.33 13.79 -8.13
CA HIS A 131 -7.31 13.02 -8.91
C HIS A 131 -8.16 12.08 -8.04
N LEU A 132 -9.44 11.94 -8.41
CA LEU A 132 -10.39 10.94 -7.87
C LEU A 132 -10.86 10.01 -8.98
N LYS A 133 -11.01 8.73 -8.67
CA LYS A 133 -11.67 7.75 -9.53
C LYS A 133 -12.82 7.05 -8.80
N PHE A 134 -13.90 6.81 -9.54
CA PHE A 134 -15.06 6.05 -9.12
C PHE A 134 -15.05 4.71 -9.84
N TRP A 135 -15.23 3.63 -9.08
CA TRP A 135 -15.32 2.27 -9.58
C TRP A 135 -16.57 1.61 -8.99
N LYS A 136 -17.29 0.80 -9.77
CA LYS A 136 -18.40 0.00 -9.29
C LYS A 136 -17.88 -1.37 -8.84
N LYS A 137 -18.24 -1.83 -7.64
CA LYS A 137 -18.08 -3.25 -7.27
C LYS A 137 -19.09 -4.07 -8.07
N GLN A 138 -18.57 -4.99 -8.88
CA GLN A 138 -19.36 -6.01 -9.58
C GLN A 138 -19.42 -7.30 -8.74
N ALA A 139 -20.07 -8.36 -9.22
CA ALA A 139 -20.04 -9.67 -8.53
C ALA A 139 -18.59 -10.16 -8.37
N GLU A 140 -17.88 -10.31 -9.50
CA GLU A 140 -16.43 -10.50 -9.57
C GLU A 140 -15.73 -9.19 -9.96
N GLY A 141 -14.64 -8.83 -9.28
CA GLY A 141 -13.83 -7.66 -9.62
C GLY A 141 -14.55 -6.30 -9.46
N ILE A 142 -14.07 -5.31 -10.22
CA ILE A 142 -14.57 -3.93 -10.24
C ILE A 142 -14.59 -3.38 -11.67
N GLU A 143 -15.46 -2.40 -11.92
CA GLU A 143 -15.55 -1.68 -13.20
C GLU A 143 -15.21 -0.20 -12.99
N PHE A 144 -14.43 0.40 -13.90
CA PHE A 144 -14.15 1.83 -13.88
C PHE A 144 -15.36 2.63 -14.38
N VAL A 145 -15.81 3.62 -13.61
CA VAL A 145 -17.02 4.41 -13.91
C VAL A 145 -16.68 5.83 -14.37
N LYS A 146 -15.93 6.58 -13.56
CA LYS A 146 -15.67 8.01 -13.84
C LYS A 146 -14.38 8.48 -13.17
N HIS A 147 -13.78 9.51 -13.74
CA HIS A 147 -12.53 10.11 -13.29
C HIS A 147 -12.67 11.63 -13.22
N TYR A 148 -12.17 12.20 -12.13
CA TYR A 148 -12.15 13.63 -11.88
C TYR A 148 -10.74 14.10 -11.53
N ARG A 149 -10.28 15.16 -12.19
CA ARG A 149 -9.20 15.99 -11.65
C ARG A 149 -9.82 16.97 -10.66
N THR A 150 -9.92 16.53 -9.41
CA THR A 150 -10.76 17.18 -8.40
C THR A 150 -10.05 18.38 -7.79
N HIS A 151 -8.77 18.26 -7.50
CA HIS A 151 -7.96 19.30 -6.91
C HIS A 151 -6.73 19.58 -7.81
N LEU A 152 -6.18 20.80 -7.71
CA LEU A 152 -4.87 21.12 -8.32
C LEU A 152 -3.73 20.83 -7.35
N SER A 153 -4.05 20.84 -6.06
CA SER A 153 -3.24 20.38 -4.94
C SER A 153 -3.55 18.90 -4.59
N PRO A 154 -2.70 18.23 -3.81
CA PRO A 154 -3.02 16.90 -3.30
C PRO A 154 -4.31 16.88 -2.48
N ILE A 155 -5.04 15.77 -2.55
CA ILE A 155 -6.25 15.59 -1.76
C ILE A 155 -5.86 15.36 -0.30
N VAL A 156 -6.33 16.24 0.59
CA VAL A 156 -6.03 16.24 2.03
C VAL A 156 -6.89 15.20 2.75
N ALA A 157 -8.16 15.09 2.38
CA ALA A 157 -9.11 14.15 2.95
C ALA A 157 -10.25 13.82 1.99
N ILE A 158 -10.83 12.64 2.16
CA ILE A 158 -12.08 12.20 1.51
C ILE A 158 -13.02 11.61 2.57
N ALA A 159 -14.32 11.87 2.45
CA ALA A 159 -15.35 11.32 3.33
C ALA A 159 -16.63 11.01 2.55
N ALA A 160 -17.10 9.77 2.65
CA ALA A 160 -18.44 9.37 2.18
C ALA A 160 -19.47 9.52 3.31
N SER A 161 -20.73 9.80 2.95
CA SER A 161 -21.84 9.82 3.90
C SER A 161 -22.23 8.42 4.35
N ASP A 162 -22.88 8.31 5.51
CA ASP A 162 -23.32 7.02 6.08
C ASP A 162 -24.27 6.25 5.13
N ASP A 163 -25.07 6.96 4.35
CA ASP A 163 -25.95 6.36 3.35
C ASP A 163 -25.23 5.95 2.05
N GLY A 164 -23.98 6.40 1.85
CA GLY A 164 -23.18 6.15 0.65
C GLY A 164 -23.54 7.00 -0.57
N LYS A 165 -24.41 8.02 -0.43
CA LYS A 165 -24.90 8.83 -1.56
C LYS A 165 -24.07 10.09 -1.83
N SER A 166 -23.41 10.63 -0.81
CA SER A 166 -22.59 11.84 -0.92
C SER A 166 -21.12 11.52 -0.65
N LEU A 167 -20.23 12.15 -1.39
CA LEU A 167 -18.78 12.17 -1.13
C LEU A 167 -18.33 13.63 -1.03
N ALA A 168 -17.47 13.93 -0.06
CA ALA A 168 -16.72 15.17 0.00
C ALA A 168 -15.22 14.88 -0.17
N SER A 169 -14.51 15.75 -0.89
CA SER A 169 -13.04 15.78 -0.93
C SER A 169 -12.52 17.17 -0.58
N LEU A 170 -11.40 17.22 0.14
CA LEU A 170 -10.74 18.46 0.57
C LEU A 170 -9.39 18.62 -0.14
N GLY A 171 -9.06 19.85 -0.50
CA GLY A 171 -7.74 20.22 -1.03
C GLY A 171 -7.41 21.69 -0.82
N SER A 172 -6.12 21.99 -0.72
CA SER A 172 -5.56 23.33 -0.52
C SER A 172 -5.53 24.16 -1.82
N ASP A 173 -6.64 24.13 -2.57
CA ASP A 173 -6.77 24.92 -3.81
C ASP A 173 -6.99 26.39 -3.47
N GLN A 174 -6.02 27.22 -3.85
CA GLN A 174 -6.07 28.67 -3.65
C GLN A 174 -6.66 29.39 -4.85
N GLY A 175 -7.24 30.56 -4.62
CA GLY A 175 -7.60 31.52 -5.68
C GLY A 175 -9.07 31.96 -5.70
N GLY A 176 -9.27 33.23 -6.02
CA GLY A 176 -10.58 33.89 -5.98
C GLY A 176 -11.01 34.25 -4.56
N LYS A 177 -12.32 34.44 -4.38
CA LYS A 177 -12.93 34.82 -3.10
C LYS A 177 -14.09 33.91 -2.72
N THR A 178 -14.36 33.80 -1.42
CA THR A 178 -15.58 33.19 -0.86
C THR A 178 -16.79 34.10 -1.12
N VAL A 179 -18.00 33.60 -0.82
CA VAL A 179 -19.24 34.40 -0.89
C VAL A 179 -19.18 35.62 0.06
N GLU A 180 -18.47 35.50 1.18
CA GLU A 180 -18.23 36.57 2.14
C GLU A 180 -17.05 37.50 1.75
N GLY A 181 -16.48 37.33 0.55
CA GLY A 181 -15.42 38.20 0.02
C GLY A 181 -14.01 37.93 0.56
N LEU A 182 -13.84 36.89 1.39
CA LEU A 182 -12.55 36.46 1.95
C LEU A 182 -11.70 35.72 0.91
N GLU A 183 -10.39 35.74 1.07
CA GLU A 183 -9.45 34.99 0.23
C GLU A 183 -9.62 33.48 0.40
N VAL A 184 -9.60 32.73 -0.70
CA VAL A 184 -9.76 31.26 -0.69
C VAL A 184 -8.40 30.60 -0.47
N LYS A 185 -8.31 29.80 0.61
CA LYS A 185 -7.12 29.00 0.95
C LYS A 185 -7.27 27.51 0.62
N GLY A 186 -8.49 27.02 0.51
CA GLY A 186 -8.79 25.66 0.08
C GLY A 186 -10.21 25.51 -0.44
N SER A 187 -10.55 24.31 -0.89
CA SER A 187 -11.91 23.98 -1.31
C SER A 187 -12.35 22.60 -0.80
N ALA A 188 -13.66 22.46 -0.56
CA ALA A 188 -14.31 21.17 -0.48
C ALA A 188 -15.16 20.96 -1.73
N LYS A 189 -15.02 19.81 -2.38
CA LYS A 189 -15.84 19.44 -3.55
C LYS A 189 -16.76 18.31 -3.17
N VAL A 190 -18.05 18.50 -3.44
CA VAL A 190 -19.13 17.60 -3.05
C VAL A 190 -19.64 16.90 -4.29
N PHE A 191 -19.80 15.59 -4.17
CA PHE A 191 -20.22 14.69 -5.24
C PHE A 191 -21.47 13.92 -4.85
N ASP A 192 -22.37 13.75 -5.81
CA ASP A 192 -23.37 12.71 -5.79
C ASP A 192 -22.73 11.41 -6.33
N VAL A 193 -22.70 10.38 -5.49
CA VAL A 193 -22.03 9.11 -5.79
C VAL A 193 -22.85 8.25 -6.75
N GLU A 194 -24.19 8.34 -6.72
CA GLU A 194 -25.07 7.51 -7.54
C GLU A 194 -25.20 8.08 -8.97
N ASN A 195 -25.19 9.41 -9.10
CA ASN A 195 -25.22 10.12 -10.39
C ASN A 195 -23.81 10.43 -10.93
N PHE A 196 -22.76 10.14 -10.14
CA PHE A 196 -21.35 10.40 -10.45
C PHE A 196 -21.00 11.86 -10.69
N ASP A 197 -21.76 12.82 -10.17
CA ASP A 197 -21.61 14.24 -10.52
C ASP A 197 -21.09 15.07 -9.36
N MET A 198 -20.20 16.03 -9.67
CA MET A 198 -19.74 17.05 -8.74
C MET A 198 -20.85 18.11 -8.59
N ILE A 199 -21.63 18.00 -7.52
CA ILE A 199 -22.82 18.83 -7.28
C ILE A 199 -22.51 20.18 -6.62
N ASN A 200 -21.38 20.33 -5.92
CA ASN A 200 -21.02 21.61 -5.28
C ASN A 200 -19.50 21.80 -5.09
N ILE A 201 -19.08 23.07 -4.98
CA ILE A 201 -17.71 23.47 -4.64
C ILE A 201 -17.76 24.54 -3.55
N LEU A 202 -17.53 24.14 -2.30
CA LEU A 202 -17.45 25.04 -1.16
C LEU A 202 -16.05 25.69 -1.14
N LYS A 203 -15.98 27.01 -1.26
CA LYS A 203 -14.73 27.78 -1.19
C LYS A 203 -14.43 28.16 0.26
N LEU A 204 -13.27 27.76 0.77
CA LEU A 204 -12.95 27.85 2.19
C LEU A 204 -11.91 28.96 2.47
N PRO A 205 -12.15 29.86 3.43
CA PRO A 205 -11.23 30.95 3.79
C PRO A 205 -10.09 30.51 4.74
N PHE A 206 -9.90 29.20 4.90
CA PHE A 206 -8.95 28.56 5.81
C PHE A 206 -8.38 27.30 5.16
N ASN A 207 -7.29 26.77 5.72
CA ASN A 207 -6.68 25.53 5.25
C ASN A 207 -7.52 24.33 5.75
N PRO A 208 -8.22 23.59 4.88
CA PRO A 208 -9.04 22.46 5.31
C PRO A 208 -8.17 21.29 5.76
N ARG A 209 -8.66 20.49 6.72
CA ARG A 209 -7.90 19.38 7.28
C ARG A 209 -8.62 18.03 7.26
N ILE A 210 -9.75 17.90 7.97
CA ILE A 210 -10.62 16.72 7.86
C ILE A 210 -12.06 17.15 7.59
N CYS A 211 -12.85 16.28 6.97
CA CYS A 211 -14.29 16.45 6.82
C CYS A 211 -15.04 15.20 7.25
N CYS A 212 -16.30 15.37 7.66
CA CYS A 212 -17.17 14.29 8.11
C CYS A 212 -18.62 14.65 7.83
N TRP A 213 -19.38 13.73 7.24
CA TRP A 213 -20.82 13.88 7.05
C TRP A 213 -21.55 13.60 8.35
N LEU A 214 -22.45 14.50 8.75
CA LEU A 214 -23.13 14.48 10.04
C LEU A 214 -24.61 14.06 9.91
N HIS A 215 -24.89 13.12 9.01
CA HIS A 215 -26.25 12.66 8.73
C HIS A 215 -26.30 11.17 8.43
N GLY A 216 -27.41 10.54 8.81
CA GLY A 216 -27.66 9.11 8.61
C GLY A 216 -28.50 8.82 7.36
N ARG A 217 -28.78 7.54 7.13
CA ARG A 217 -29.74 7.07 6.11
C ARG A 217 -31.14 7.67 6.29
N GLY A 218 -31.67 8.26 5.23
CA GLY A 218 -33.01 8.83 5.20
C GLY A 218 -33.14 10.22 5.84
N ASP A 219 -32.03 10.79 6.33
CA ASP A 219 -31.99 12.18 6.75
C ASP A 219 -32.04 13.11 5.53
N GLY A 220 -32.88 14.15 5.58
CA GLY A 220 -32.96 15.16 4.53
C GLY A 220 -31.84 16.21 4.61
N ARG A 221 -31.07 16.22 5.71
CA ARG A 221 -30.00 17.21 5.96
C ARG A 221 -28.69 16.74 5.33
N SER A 222 -28.06 17.59 4.50
CA SER A 222 -26.74 17.32 3.89
C SER A 222 -25.61 17.97 4.71
N LEU A 223 -25.56 17.72 6.03
CA LEU A 223 -24.60 18.38 6.92
C LEU A 223 -23.18 17.82 6.74
N LEU A 224 -22.24 18.72 6.47
CA LEU A 224 -20.81 18.43 6.31
C LEU A 224 -19.99 19.26 7.31
N ALA A 225 -19.37 18.62 8.30
CA ALA A 225 -18.33 19.26 9.10
C ALA A 225 -17.02 19.32 8.32
N ILE A 226 -16.32 20.45 8.43
CA ILE A 226 -14.97 20.67 7.91
C ILE A 226 -14.15 21.36 9.01
N THR A 227 -12.95 20.84 9.28
CA THR A 227 -12.04 21.40 10.28
C THR A 227 -10.94 22.25 9.66
N ASP A 228 -10.45 23.19 10.47
CA ASP A 228 -9.35 24.10 10.17
C ASP A 228 -8.01 23.50 10.58
N PHE A 229 -6.96 23.63 9.76
CA PHE A 229 -5.60 23.29 10.21
C PHE A 229 -5.05 24.30 11.22
N ASP A 230 -5.30 25.60 11.00
CA ASP A 230 -4.67 26.68 11.76
C ASP A 230 -5.41 27.02 13.06
N SER A 231 -6.58 26.40 13.32
CA SER A 231 -7.42 26.70 14.49
C SER A 231 -8.19 25.47 14.99
N PRO A 232 -8.71 25.47 16.24
CA PRO A 232 -9.55 24.37 16.75
C PRO A 232 -10.96 24.31 16.14
N LYS A 233 -11.27 25.18 15.16
CA LYS A 233 -12.65 25.40 14.70
C LYS A 233 -13.15 24.27 13.82
N ILE A 234 -14.34 23.76 14.17
CA ILE A 234 -15.16 22.88 13.33
C ILE A 234 -16.25 23.75 12.70
N ARG A 235 -16.37 23.76 11.38
CA ARG A 235 -17.39 24.52 10.65
C ARG A 235 -18.36 23.56 9.99
N ILE A 236 -19.65 23.70 10.25
CA ILE A 236 -20.71 22.87 9.68
C ILE A 236 -21.32 23.60 8.48
N TYR A 237 -21.32 22.95 7.33
CA TYR A 237 -21.88 23.43 6.07
C TYR A 237 -23.08 22.57 5.65
N ASP A 238 -23.98 23.14 4.85
CA ASP A 238 -24.80 22.34 3.94
C ASP A 238 -23.96 22.00 2.70
N GLY A 239 -23.75 20.71 2.44
CA GLY A 239 -23.02 20.22 1.27
C GLY A 239 -23.65 20.62 -0.06
N ARG A 240 -24.95 20.95 -0.08
CA ARG A 240 -25.70 21.47 -1.25
C ARG A 240 -26.01 22.97 -1.15
N GLY A 241 -25.53 23.64 -0.10
CA GLY A 241 -25.78 25.05 0.17
C GLY A 241 -24.87 26.03 -0.59
N ASP A 242 -24.95 27.30 -0.21
CA ASP A 242 -24.24 28.44 -0.82
C ASP A 242 -22.75 28.55 -0.46
N GLY A 243 -22.23 27.66 0.39
CA GLY A 243 -20.86 27.71 0.89
C GLY A 243 -20.65 28.58 2.13
N LYS A 244 -21.73 29.11 2.74
CA LYS A 244 -21.66 29.73 4.07
C LYS A 244 -21.71 28.64 5.16
N PRO A 245 -20.91 28.75 6.24
CA PRO A 245 -21.07 27.85 7.39
C PRO A 245 -22.40 28.16 8.11
N LEU A 246 -23.18 27.10 8.38
CA LEU A 246 -24.39 27.15 9.20
C LEU A 246 -24.03 27.39 10.66
N HIS A 247 -23.01 26.68 11.16
CA HIS A 247 -22.52 26.78 12.53
C HIS A 247 -20.99 26.74 12.57
N VAL A 248 -20.40 27.37 13.58
CA VAL A 248 -18.95 27.38 13.84
C VAL A 248 -18.73 27.03 15.30
N LEU A 249 -18.11 25.88 15.56
CA LEU A 249 -17.81 25.37 16.89
C LEU A 249 -16.34 25.70 17.19
N ASP A 250 -16.06 26.51 18.20
CA ASP A 250 -14.70 26.94 18.56
C ASP A 250 -14.28 26.63 20.00
N SER A 251 -15.19 26.08 20.81
CA SER A 251 -14.99 25.77 22.24
C SER A 251 -14.72 24.28 22.53
N LEU A 252 -15.07 23.36 21.62
CA LEU A 252 -14.95 21.91 21.82
C LEU A 252 -13.51 21.45 22.03
N HIS A 253 -12.56 22.00 21.27
CA HIS A 253 -11.16 21.60 21.29
C HIS A 253 -10.23 22.80 21.55
N ARG A 254 -9.03 22.52 22.07
CA ARG A 254 -7.97 23.54 22.27
C ARG A 254 -6.92 23.55 21.16
N LYS A 255 -6.87 22.50 20.35
CA LYS A 255 -5.98 22.37 19.18
C LYS A 255 -6.79 21.99 17.96
N SER A 256 -6.20 22.11 16.76
CA SER A 256 -6.84 21.70 15.50
C SER A 256 -7.23 20.21 15.51
N VAL A 257 -8.47 19.96 15.08
CA VAL A 257 -9.12 18.65 14.97
C VAL A 257 -8.77 18.01 13.64
N HIS A 258 -8.34 16.76 13.66
CA HIS A 258 -7.80 16.07 12.48
C HIS A 258 -8.36 14.67 12.23
N LEU A 259 -9.10 14.11 13.19
CA LEU A 259 -9.92 12.92 12.98
C LEU A 259 -11.34 13.22 13.43
N MET A 260 -12.31 12.78 12.63
CA MET A 260 -13.73 12.86 12.93
C MET A 260 -14.44 11.61 12.42
N ALA A 261 -15.41 11.11 13.18
CA ALA A 261 -16.30 10.03 12.75
C ALA A 261 -17.70 10.23 13.32
N TYR A 262 -18.72 10.10 12.49
CA TYR A 262 -20.12 10.23 12.88
C TYR A 262 -20.75 8.84 13.11
N ASN A 263 -21.39 8.68 14.26
CA ASN A 263 -22.15 7.51 14.65
C ASN A 263 -23.65 7.78 14.41
N PRO A 264 -24.27 7.17 13.38
CA PRO A 264 -25.65 7.43 13.00
C PRO A 264 -26.67 6.82 13.97
N LEU A 265 -26.29 5.81 14.76
CA LEU A 265 -27.20 5.13 15.68
C LEU A 265 -27.51 6.00 16.90
N TYR A 266 -26.52 6.76 17.36
CA TYR A 266 -26.62 7.63 18.53
C TYR A 266 -26.60 9.12 18.19
N ASP A 267 -26.70 9.47 16.89
CA ASP A 267 -26.59 10.85 16.36
C ASP A 267 -25.44 11.64 17.00
N THR A 268 -24.24 11.05 17.00
CA THR A 268 -23.10 11.50 17.80
C THR A 268 -21.83 11.54 16.96
N VAL A 269 -21.07 12.62 17.08
CA VAL A 269 -19.75 12.79 16.45
C VAL A 269 -18.65 12.52 17.48
N ILE A 270 -17.68 11.70 17.10
CA ILE A 270 -16.36 11.64 17.76
C ILE A 270 -15.44 12.60 17.01
N SER A 271 -14.79 13.52 17.71
CA SER A 271 -13.72 14.38 17.17
C SER A 271 -12.44 14.27 17.98
N ILE A 272 -11.29 14.27 17.30
CA ILE A 272 -9.97 14.12 17.94
C ILE A 272 -9.03 15.22 17.47
N ASP A 273 -8.37 15.88 18.42
CA ASP A 273 -7.31 16.87 18.14
C ASP A 273 -5.89 16.29 18.22
N VAL A 274 -4.93 17.03 17.68
CA VAL A 274 -3.49 16.70 17.69
C VAL A 274 -2.85 16.65 19.08
N GLY A 275 -3.61 16.97 20.14
CA GLY A 275 -3.21 16.76 21.53
C GLY A 275 -3.65 15.41 22.10
N GLY A 276 -4.30 14.56 21.30
CA GLY A 276 -4.87 13.29 21.73
C GLY A 276 -6.16 13.43 22.56
N MET A 277 -6.84 14.58 22.49
CA MET A 277 -8.14 14.77 23.14
C MET A 277 -9.27 14.26 22.24
N VAL A 278 -10.02 13.25 22.72
CA VAL A 278 -11.17 12.65 22.02
C VAL A 278 -12.48 13.20 22.60
N GLU A 279 -13.19 14.10 21.92
CA GLU A 279 -14.49 14.64 22.36
C GLU A 279 -15.68 13.97 21.67
N TYR A 280 -16.85 14.06 22.32
CA TYR A 280 -18.14 13.51 21.88
C TYR A 280 -19.17 14.64 21.86
N TRP A 281 -19.90 14.82 20.76
CA TRP A 281 -20.93 15.86 20.62
C TRP A 281 -22.05 15.48 19.65
N GLU A 282 -23.27 15.96 19.86
CA GLU A 282 -24.40 15.79 18.93
C GLU A 282 -24.34 16.85 17.80
N PRO A 283 -24.66 16.53 16.52
CA PRO A 283 -24.63 17.49 15.41
C PRO A 283 -25.91 18.35 15.37
N ARG A 284 -26.35 18.83 16.54
CA ARG A 284 -27.51 19.66 16.78
C ARG A 284 -27.17 20.64 17.90
N GLU A 285 -27.72 21.86 17.86
CA GLU A 285 -27.57 22.80 18.99
C GLU A 285 -28.08 22.16 20.29
N PRO A 286 -27.34 22.25 21.42
CA PRO A 286 -26.18 23.14 21.68
C PRO A 286 -24.79 22.58 21.31
N PHE A 287 -24.68 21.46 20.59
CA PHE A 287 -23.44 20.75 20.25
C PHE A 287 -22.67 20.19 21.46
N GLU A 288 -23.41 19.77 22.48
CA GLU A 288 -22.88 19.20 23.72
C GLU A 288 -22.77 17.67 23.66
N LYS A 289 -22.17 17.08 24.72
CA LYS A 289 -22.05 15.62 24.88
C LYS A 289 -23.45 14.98 24.81
N PRO A 290 -23.64 13.93 24.00
CA PRO A 290 -24.91 13.23 23.91
C PRO A 290 -25.37 12.64 25.25
N HIS A 291 -26.69 12.57 25.39
CA HIS A 291 -27.36 11.95 26.54
C HIS A 291 -27.38 10.41 26.44
N SER A 292 -27.23 9.86 25.23
CA SER A 292 -27.15 8.41 24.98
C SER A 292 -25.90 7.75 25.58
N VAL A 293 -24.86 8.52 25.85
CA VAL A 293 -23.56 8.05 26.36
C VAL A 293 -23.56 7.89 27.88
N GLU A 294 -23.25 6.69 28.35
CA GLU A 294 -23.39 6.23 29.74
C GLU A 294 -22.51 6.95 30.77
N TRP A 295 -21.45 7.64 30.34
CA TRP A 295 -20.53 8.35 31.24
C TRP A 295 -20.85 9.85 31.36
N THR A 296 -20.82 10.34 32.60
CA THR A 296 -20.91 11.78 32.92
C THR A 296 -19.52 12.43 32.97
N ASN A 297 -18.55 11.78 33.64
CA ASN A 297 -17.19 12.30 33.76
C ASN A 297 -16.22 11.48 32.89
N LYS A 298 -15.54 12.18 31.98
CA LYS A 298 -14.57 11.62 31.06
C LYS A 298 -13.37 10.97 31.76
N SER A 299 -13.06 11.33 33.01
CA SER A 299 -12.01 10.67 33.81
C SER A 299 -12.29 9.19 34.11
N ALA A 300 -13.55 8.77 34.06
CA ALA A 300 -13.97 7.37 34.23
C ALA A 300 -13.89 6.52 32.93
N THR A 301 -13.38 7.12 31.85
CA THR A 301 -13.29 6.51 30.51
C THR A 301 -11.83 6.23 30.11
N GLY A 302 -11.65 5.51 29.00
CA GLY A 302 -10.34 5.36 28.35
C GLY A 302 -9.91 6.55 27.49
N LEU A 303 -10.78 7.55 27.27
CA LEU A 303 -10.61 8.60 26.25
C LEU A 303 -9.44 9.57 26.51
N TYR A 304 -8.78 9.47 27.67
CA TYR A 304 -7.56 10.22 28.00
C TYR A 304 -6.26 9.45 27.76
N GLU A 305 -6.31 8.18 27.35
CA GLU A 305 -5.13 7.31 27.19
C GLU A 305 -4.05 7.99 26.33
N PHE A 306 -4.41 8.46 25.14
CA PHE A 306 -3.46 9.09 24.19
C PHE A 306 -2.75 10.33 24.75
N LYS A 307 -3.46 11.12 25.56
CA LYS A 307 -2.89 12.29 26.23
C LYS A 307 -1.98 11.90 27.42
N LYS A 308 -2.25 10.77 28.08
CA LYS A 308 -1.38 10.23 29.14
C LYS A 308 -0.10 9.63 28.56
N SER A 309 -0.20 8.84 27.49
CA SER A 309 0.95 8.26 26.76
C SER A 309 1.73 9.28 25.93
N LYS A 310 1.16 10.48 25.70
CA LYS A 310 1.67 11.52 24.77
C LYS A 310 1.70 11.07 23.30
N SER A 311 0.94 10.03 22.96
CA SER A 311 0.75 9.58 21.57
C SER A 311 -0.26 10.47 20.84
N THR A 312 -0.05 10.68 19.55
CA THR A 312 -0.99 11.34 18.64
C THR A 312 -1.82 10.26 17.94
N PRO A 313 -3.15 10.22 18.09
CA PRO A 313 -4.04 9.45 17.23
C PRO A 313 -3.82 9.82 15.77
N VAL A 314 -3.70 8.86 14.87
CA VAL A 314 -3.47 9.11 13.43
C VAL A 314 -4.53 8.50 12.52
N ALA A 315 -5.33 7.56 13.03
CA ALA A 315 -6.51 7.08 12.32
C ALA A 315 -7.62 6.66 13.30
N LEU A 316 -8.88 6.75 12.86
CA LEU A 316 -10.10 6.49 13.62
C LEU A 316 -11.10 5.75 12.73
N SER A 317 -11.78 4.73 13.26
CA SER A 317 -12.93 4.11 12.62
C SER A 317 -13.99 3.64 13.61
N LEU A 318 -15.26 3.78 13.23
CA LEU A 318 -16.40 3.21 13.94
C LEU A 318 -16.67 1.79 13.41
N ALA A 319 -17.07 0.88 14.31
CA ALA A 319 -17.63 -0.40 13.89
C ALA A 319 -19.01 -0.16 13.22
N PRO A 320 -19.38 -0.89 12.15
CA PRO A 320 -20.71 -0.80 11.53
C PRO A 320 -21.87 -1.03 12.51
N THR A 321 -21.65 -1.85 13.54
CA THR A 321 -22.56 -2.09 14.68
C THR A 321 -22.76 -0.87 15.58
N SER A 322 -21.96 0.19 15.42
CA SER A 322 -22.02 1.47 16.15
C SER A 322 -21.77 1.38 17.66
N ASP A 323 -21.41 0.20 18.19
CA ASP A 323 -21.17 -0.09 19.61
C ASP A 323 -19.70 0.09 20.03
N SER A 324 -18.78 0.13 19.07
CA SER A 324 -17.33 0.16 19.28
C SER A 324 -16.63 1.07 18.26
N PHE A 325 -15.43 1.55 18.59
CA PHE A 325 -14.55 2.25 17.67
C PHE A 325 -13.08 1.89 17.91
N ALA A 326 -12.26 2.02 16.86
CA ALA A 326 -10.82 1.76 16.88
C ALA A 326 -10.05 3.04 16.57
N VAL A 327 -8.90 3.20 17.22
CA VAL A 327 -7.97 4.31 17.02
C VAL A 327 -6.55 3.74 16.94
N LEU A 328 -5.82 4.14 15.92
CA LEU A 328 -4.38 3.88 15.79
C LEU A 328 -3.62 5.14 16.22
N SER A 329 -2.58 5.01 17.03
CA SER A 329 -1.75 6.12 17.51
C SER A 329 -0.27 5.95 17.20
N LEU A 330 0.45 7.09 17.11
CA LEU A 330 1.91 7.19 16.92
C LEU A 330 2.53 8.11 17.97
N PRO A 331 3.82 7.95 18.32
CA PRO A 331 4.77 6.97 17.81
C PRO A 331 4.74 5.62 18.57
N ASP A 332 3.72 5.38 19.40
CA ASP A 332 3.59 4.12 20.15
C ASP A 332 3.08 2.94 19.30
N LEU A 333 2.66 3.21 18.05
CA LEU A 333 2.11 2.27 17.07
C LEU A 333 1.13 1.28 17.73
N ARG A 334 0.12 1.84 18.40
CA ARG A 334 -0.82 1.08 19.25
C ARG A 334 -2.23 1.17 18.69
N LEU A 335 -2.82 0.02 18.37
CA LEU A 335 -4.21 -0.06 17.94
C LEU A 335 -5.11 -0.26 19.16
N THR A 336 -5.85 0.78 19.54
CA THR A 336 -6.74 0.76 20.70
C THR A 336 -8.20 0.73 20.28
N THR A 337 -8.96 -0.21 20.84
CA THR A 337 -10.42 -0.33 20.66
C THR A 337 -11.14 0.11 21.93
N PHE A 338 -12.27 0.78 21.76
CA PHE A 338 -13.10 1.31 22.83
C PHE A 338 -14.55 0.90 22.61
N ASN A 339 -15.27 0.67 23.69
CA ASN A 339 -16.73 0.64 23.64
C ASN A 339 -17.26 2.08 23.56
N PHE A 340 -18.19 2.34 22.65
CA PHE A 340 -18.70 3.67 22.33
C PHE A 340 -19.47 4.31 23.49
N LEU A 341 -20.47 3.59 24.02
CA LEU A 341 -21.37 4.10 25.07
C LEU A 341 -20.66 4.36 26.40
N THR A 342 -19.77 3.47 26.82
CA THR A 342 -19.02 3.62 28.08
C THR A 342 -17.73 4.44 27.95
N GLY A 343 -17.25 4.69 26.72
CA GLY A 343 -15.94 5.29 26.46
C GLY A 343 -14.75 4.48 27.01
N LYS A 344 -14.97 3.26 27.53
CA LYS A 344 -13.93 2.45 28.17
C LYS A 344 -13.06 1.78 27.12
N LEU A 345 -11.76 1.73 27.39
CA LEU A 345 -10.80 0.95 26.61
C LEU A 345 -11.18 -0.53 26.72
N HIS A 346 -11.45 -1.17 25.59
CA HIS A 346 -11.79 -2.58 25.50
C HIS A 346 -10.54 -3.43 25.31
N ARG A 347 -9.72 -3.11 24.31
CA ARG A 347 -8.42 -3.74 24.02
C ARG A 347 -7.43 -2.73 23.46
N ALA A 348 -6.14 -3.01 23.65
CA ALA A 348 -5.08 -2.37 22.90
C ALA A 348 -4.12 -3.44 22.39
N TYR A 349 -3.76 -3.36 21.12
CA TYR A 349 -2.78 -4.22 20.47
C TYR A 349 -1.50 -3.40 20.28
N ASP A 350 -0.39 -3.94 20.75
CA ASP A 350 0.94 -3.37 20.60
C ASP A 350 1.51 -3.86 19.26
N GLU A 351 1.70 -2.94 18.33
CA GLU A 351 2.30 -3.18 17.02
C GLU A 351 3.66 -2.47 16.90
N SER A 352 4.22 -2.02 18.04
CA SER A 352 5.48 -1.27 18.06
C SER A 352 6.63 -2.04 17.42
N LEU A 353 7.57 -1.28 16.87
CA LEU A 353 8.76 -1.83 16.25
C LEU A 353 9.57 -2.68 17.24
N THR A 354 9.63 -2.25 18.51
CA THR A 354 10.29 -2.99 19.59
C THR A 354 9.64 -4.36 19.81
N ALA A 355 8.31 -4.41 20.01
CA ALA A 355 7.58 -5.67 20.19
C ALA A 355 7.74 -6.59 18.98
N THR A 356 7.71 -6.03 17.76
CA THR A 356 7.92 -6.79 16.51
C THR A 356 9.34 -7.35 16.40
N GLN A 357 10.37 -6.58 16.81
CA GLN A 357 11.76 -7.03 16.85
C GLN A 357 11.96 -8.14 17.89
N GLU A 358 11.37 -8.01 19.08
CA GLU A 358 11.44 -9.02 20.16
C GLU A 358 10.77 -10.34 19.73
N MET A 359 9.58 -10.29 19.11
CA MET A 359 8.90 -11.48 18.58
C MET A 359 9.71 -12.19 17.49
N GLN A 360 10.38 -11.44 16.60
CA GLN A 360 11.25 -11.98 15.57
C GLN A 360 12.50 -12.65 16.19
N GLN A 361 13.14 -12.01 17.18
CA GLN A 361 14.31 -12.56 17.87
C GLN A 361 13.99 -13.79 18.72
N ALA A 362 12.84 -13.81 19.38
CA ALA A 362 12.36 -14.95 20.16
C ALA A 362 11.82 -16.11 19.29
N GLY A 363 11.71 -15.92 17.96
CA GLY A 363 11.11 -16.90 17.05
C GLY A 363 9.62 -17.13 17.25
N THR A 364 8.94 -16.24 17.99
CA THR A 364 7.50 -16.29 18.29
C THR A 364 6.65 -15.48 17.32
N ALA A 365 7.27 -14.73 16.41
CA ALA A 365 6.60 -14.05 15.31
C ALA A 365 5.79 -15.05 14.45
N GLY A 366 4.52 -14.72 14.19
CA GLY A 366 3.61 -15.56 13.40
C GLY A 366 3.97 -15.67 11.91
N VAL A 367 4.92 -14.85 11.44
CA VAL A 367 5.54 -14.94 10.10
C VAL A 367 7.04 -14.90 10.30
N LYS A 368 7.76 -15.91 9.80
CA LYS A 368 9.22 -15.94 9.80
C LYS A 368 9.73 -15.26 8.54
N MET A 369 10.45 -14.16 8.70
CA MET A 369 11.14 -13.48 7.59
C MET A 369 12.65 -13.64 7.70
N ASP A 370 13.33 -13.55 6.55
CA ASP A 370 14.78 -13.36 6.51
C ASP A 370 15.17 -12.01 7.13
N SER A 371 16.36 -11.96 7.76
CA SER A 371 16.88 -10.79 8.46
C SER A 371 17.06 -9.56 7.57
N MET A 372 17.43 -9.74 6.29
CA MET A 372 17.61 -8.64 5.34
C MET A 372 16.26 -8.11 4.85
N GLU A 373 15.26 -8.97 4.64
CA GLU A 373 13.92 -8.51 4.33
C GLU A 373 13.28 -7.78 5.52
N PHE A 374 13.36 -8.37 6.71
CA PHE A 374 12.85 -7.77 7.95
C PHE A 374 13.48 -6.39 8.18
N GLY A 375 14.80 -6.25 7.99
CA GLY A 375 15.50 -4.97 8.07
C GLY A 375 15.01 -3.91 7.07
N ARG A 376 14.71 -4.31 5.82
CA ARG A 376 14.13 -3.40 4.81
C ARG A 376 12.71 -2.96 5.18
N ARG A 377 11.87 -3.88 5.64
CA ARG A 377 10.52 -3.57 6.12
C ARG A 377 10.56 -2.64 7.35
N LEU A 378 11.48 -2.86 8.28
CA LEU A 378 11.67 -2.04 9.49
C LEU A 378 12.12 -0.61 9.17
N ALA A 379 13.05 -0.43 8.22
CA ALA A 379 13.45 0.89 7.75
C ALA A 379 12.29 1.64 7.07
N THR A 380 11.49 0.92 6.28
CA THR A 380 10.28 1.45 5.64
C THR A 380 9.25 1.92 6.68
N GLU A 381 9.02 1.12 7.72
CA GLU A 381 8.06 1.44 8.78
C GLU A 381 8.47 2.71 9.55
N ARG A 382 9.75 2.86 9.89
CA ARG A 382 10.29 4.08 10.52
C ARG A 382 10.13 5.33 9.65
N GLU A 383 10.28 5.21 8.33
CA GLU A 383 10.03 6.33 7.41
C GLU A 383 8.55 6.70 7.39
N LEU A 384 7.67 5.68 7.33
CA LEU A 384 6.21 5.83 7.33
C LEU A 384 5.68 6.44 8.62
N GLU A 385 6.08 5.94 9.79
CA GLU A 385 5.68 6.48 11.10
C GLU A 385 6.03 7.96 11.24
N ARG A 386 7.29 8.31 10.95
CA ARG A 386 7.77 9.70 11.00
C ARG A 386 7.01 10.57 10.00
N GLY A 387 6.86 10.10 8.75
CA GLY A 387 6.15 10.82 7.71
C GLY A 387 4.66 11.02 8.00
N ALA A 388 3.98 10.04 8.60
CA ALA A 388 2.59 10.14 9.00
C ALA A 388 2.39 11.08 10.19
N LEU A 389 3.31 11.06 11.16
CA LEU A 389 3.27 12.00 12.29
C LEU A 389 3.56 13.44 11.83
N GLU A 390 4.52 13.65 10.93
CA GLU A 390 4.78 14.95 10.28
C GLU A 390 3.60 15.40 9.41
N ALA A 391 2.95 14.50 8.67
CA ALA A 391 1.75 14.78 7.89
C ALA A 391 0.61 15.30 8.77
N VAL A 392 0.38 14.66 9.92
CA VAL A 392 -0.57 15.15 10.92
C VAL A 392 -0.10 16.51 11.46
N LEU A 393 1.11 16.64 11.98
CA LEU A 393 1.53 17.85 12.71
C LEU A 393 1.75 19.10 11.83
N GLU A 394 2.11 18.94 10.55
CA GLU A 394 2.49 20.03 9.64
C GLU A 394 1.55 20.22 8.44
N ASN A 395 0.39 19.55 8.40
CA ASN A 395 -0.55 19.53 7.27
C ASN A 395 0.01 19.00 5.94
N ARG A 396 1.07 18.18 5.97
CA ARG A 396 1.63 17.60 4.74
C ARG A 396 0.73 16.48 4.23
N SER A 397 -0.10 16.80 3.25
CA SER A 397 -0.96 15.85 2.54
C SER A 397 -0.20 14.67 1.94
N GLY A 398 -0.79 13.47 1.99
CA GLY A 398 -0.38 12.33 1.18
C GLY A 398 0.27 11.15 1.91
N ILE A 399 0.58 11.27 3.21
CA ILE A 399 1.09 10.15 4.03
C ILE A 399 0.06 9.80 5.11
N SER A 400 -0.44 8.56 5.06
CA SER A 400 -1.40 7.99 6.02
C SER A 400 -1.03 6.53 6.29
N VAL A 401 -1.07 6.11 7.56
CA VAL A 401 -0.91 4.70 7.94
C VAL A 401 -2.17 3.85 7.67
N GLY A 402 -3.28 4.49 7.31
CA GLY A 402 -4.57 3.85 7.08
C GLY A 402 -5.39 3.67 8.36
N ALA A 403 -6.71 3.83 8.24
CA ALA A 403 -7.63 3.47 9.31
C ALA A 403 -7.84 1.95 9.38
N PRO A 404 -7.93 1.36 10.60
CA PRO A 404 -8.40 0.00 10.76
C PRO A 404 -9.86 -0.09 10.26
N VAL A 405 -10.21 -1.16 9.56
CA VAL A 405 -11.61 -1.43 9.18
C VAL A 405 -12.18 -2.55 10.04
N TRP A 406 -13.49 -2.57 10.18
CA TRP A 406 -14.22 -3.59 10.94
C TRP A 406 -15.02 -4.46 9.98
N ASP A 407 -15.30 -5.71 10.36
CA ASP A 407 -16.38 -6.46 9.72
C ASP A 407 -17.75 -5.87 10.08
N GLU A 408 -18.79 -6.17 9.30
CA GLU A 408 -20.15 -5.72 9.54
C GLU A 408 -20.74 -6.19 10.88
N GLY A 409 -20.23 -7.29 11.44
CA GLY A 409 -20.60 -7.79 12.76
C GLY A 409 -19.84 -7.14 13.92
N GLY A 410 -18.79 -6.34 13.67
CA GLY A 410 -17.95 -5.71 14.71
C GLY A 410 -17.17 -6.71 15.57
N LYS A 411 -16.90 -7.92 15.06
CA LYS A 411 -16.18 -9.02 15.73
C LYS A 411 -14.71 -9.11 15.33
N PHE A 412 -14.34 -8.53 14.20
CA PHE A 412 -13.00 -8.49 13.65
C PHE A 412 -12.56 -7.04 13.40
N VAL A 413 -11.32 -6.74 13.74
CA VAL A 413 -10.62 -5.53 13.30
C VAL A 413 -9.54 -5.95 12.33
N ILE A 414 -9.54 -5.33 11.15
CA ILE A 414 -8.64 -5.58 10.05
C ILE A 414 -7.76 -4.34 9.87
N TYR A 415 -6.44 -4.50 9.91
CA TYR A 415 -5.53 -3.37 9.87
C TYR A 415 -4.16 -3.73 9.26
N PRO A 416 -3.49 -2.77 8.60
CA PRO A 416 -2.24 -3.01 7.91
C PRO A 416 -1.05 -2.87 8.86
N THR A 417 -0.10 -3.80 8.81
CA THR A 417 1.12 -3.81 9.62
C THR A 417 2.35 -4.00 8.74
N MET A 418 3.54 -3.83 9.31
CA MET A 418 4.83 -4.15 8.66
C MET A 418 4.89 -5.58 8.08
N LEU A 419 4.19 -6.54 8.70
CA LEU A 419 4.20 -7.96 8.30
C LEU A 419 3.15 -8.31 7.24
N GLY A 420 2.15 -7.46 7.02
CA GLY A 420 0.95 -7.76 6.24
C GLY A 420 -0.32 -7.20 6.89
N ILE A 421 -1.50 -7.55 6.39
CA ILE A 421 -2.78 -7.09 6.92
C ILE A 421 -3.29 -8.13 7.93
N LYS A 422 -3.35 -7.74 9.21
CA LYS A 422 -3.87 -8.60 10.29
C LYS A 422 -5.39 -8.55 10.33
N VAL A 423 -6.03 -9.72 10.47
CA VAL A 423 -7.46 -9.88 10.80
C VAL A 423 -7.54 -10.40 12.23
N VAL A 424 -7.93 -9.53 13.17
CA VAL A 424 -7.92 -9.85 14.62
C VAL A 424 -9.33 -9.97 15.15
N ASN A 425 -9.65 -11.14 15.71
CA ASN A 425 -10.89 -11.41 16.42
C ASN A 425 -10.87 -10.69 17.78
N THR A 426 -11.77 -9.74 17.99
CA THR A 426 -11.83 -8.91 19.20
C THR A 426 -12.41 -9.62 20.42
N VAL A 427 -13.09 -10.76 20.22
CA VAL A 427 -13.65 -11.60 21.28
C VAL A 427 -12.58 -12.54 21.84
N THR A 428 -11.87 -13.26 20.96
CA THR A 428 -10.84 -14.23 21.32
C THR A 428 -9.46 -13.60 21.52
N ASN A 429 -9.21 -12.42 20.92
CA ASN A 429 -7.94 -11.67 20.91
C ASN A 429 -6.82 -12.43 20.18
N LYS A 430 -7.19 -13.13 19.10
CA LYS A 430 -6.27 -13.84 18.22
C LYS A 430 -6.25 -13.22 16.84
N VAL A 431 -5.09 -13.27 16.19
CA VAL A 431 -4.98 -13.07 14.73
C VAL A 431 -5.59 -14.31 14.08
N SER A 432 -6.76 -14.16 13.44
CA SER A 432 -7.45 -15.28 12.77
C SER A 432 -7.00 -15.45 11.31
N ARG A 433 -6.54 -14.37 10.66
CA ARG A 433 -5.87 -14.40 9.34
C ARG A 433 -4.79 -13.31 9.22
N MET A 434 -3.84 -13.50 8.31
CA MET A 434 -2.88 -12.47 7.91
C MET A 434 -2.73 -12.46 6.38
N LEU A 435 -3.24 -11.42 5.73
CA LEU A 435 -3.23 -11.28 4.27
C LEU A 435 -1.98 -10.51 3.82
N GLY A 436 -1.45 -10.81 2.62
CA GLY A 436 -0.30 -10.10 2.05
C GLY A 436 1.03 -10.40 2.74
N LYS A 437 1.12 -11.46 3.56
CA LYS A 437 2.32 -11.82 4.32
C LYS A 437 3.51 -12.14 3.41
N ASP A 438 3.23 -12.81 2.28
CA ASP A 438 4.21 -13.25 1.29
C ASP A 438 4.49 -12.19 0.20
N GLU A 439 3.93 -10.99 0.33
CA GLU A 439 4.16 -9.86 -0.57
C GLU A 439 5.07 -8.82 0.09
N THR A 440 6.00 -8.24 -0.68
CA THR A 440 6.93 -7.20 -0.19
C THR A 440 6.29 -5.81 -0.05
N VAL A 441 4.99 -5.71 -0.31
CA VAL A 441 4.23 -4.46 -0.40
C VAL A 441 3.73 -4.03 0.99
N ARG A 442 4.14 -2.85 1.46
CA ARG A 442 3.56 -2.22 2.65
C ARG A 442 2.20 -1.61 2.32
N TYR A 443 1.13 -2.38 2.50
CA TYR A 443 -0.25 -1.92 2.40
C TYR A 443 -0.57 -0.85 3.45
N LEU A 444 -1.53 0.04 3.17
CA LEU A 444 -1.93 1.17 4.01
C LEU A 444 -3.46 1.24 4.11
N ASN A 445 -4.09 2.35 3.70
CA ASN A 445 -5.53 2.58 3.82
C ASN A 445 -6.35 1.38 3.30
N LEU A 446 -7.37 0.97 4.06
CA LEU A 446 -8.21 -0.19 3.79
C LEU A 446 -9.66 0.21 3.53
N ALA A 447 -10.37 -0.54 2.69
CA ALA A 447 -11.83 -0.51 2.57
C ALA A 447 -12.36 -1.93 2.31
N LEU A 448 -13.41 -2.35 3.03
CA LEU A 448 -13.91 -3.73 3.02
C LEU A 448 -15.31 -3.82 2.40
N TYR A 449 -15.47 -4.68 1.41
CA TYR A 449 -16.76 -5.13 0.87
C TYR A 449 -17.04 -6.57 1.34
N GLN A 450 -18.14 -6.78 2.05
CA GLN A 450 -18.59 -8.13 2.45
C GLN A 450 -19.84 -8.61 1.69
N GLY A 451 -20.36 -7.81 0.76
CA GLY A 451 -21.47 -8.19 -0.11
C GLY A 451 -22.84 -8.30 0.56
N VAL A 452 -23.00 -7.88 1.82
CA VAL A 452 -24.24 -8.04 2.58
C VAL A 452 -25.41 -7.37 1.85
N PRO A 453 -26.53 -8.08 1.62
CA PRO A 453 -27.65 -7.54 0.87
C PRO A 453 -28.30 -6.34 1.58
N PRO A 454 -28.79 -5.34 0.84
CA PRO A 454 -29.52 -4.22 1.43
C PRO A 454 -30.78 -4.75 2.12
N LYS A 455 -30.87 -4.57 3.45
CA LYS A 455 -31.89 -5.16 4.33
C LYS A 455 -33.32 -5.07 3.77
N LYS A 456 -33.78 -6.18 3.18
CA LYS A 456 -35.20 -6.51 2.98
C LYS A 456 -35.45 -7.87 3.64
N GLY A 457 -35.80 -7.82 4.93
CA GLY A 457 -35.93 -9.00 5.79
C GLY A 457 -34.80 -9.11 6.81
N ILE A 458 -35.12 -9.62 7.99
CA ILE A 458 -34.14 -10.02 8.99
C ILE A 458 -33.74 -11.46 8.66
N THR A 459 -32.63 -11.63 7.94
CA THR A 459 -31.98 -12.94 7.86
C THR A 459 -31.38 -13.23 9.24
N THR A 460 -32.06 -14.07 10.03
CA THR A 460 -31.53 -14.51 11.32
C THR A 460 -30.34 -15.45 11.09
N LEU A 461 -29.42 -15.54 12.06
CA LEU A 461 -28.23 -16.38 11.95
C LEU A 461 -28.60 -17.85 11.65
N ALA A 462 -29.72 -18.33 12.21
CA ALA A 462 -30.28 -19.66 11.98
C ALA A 462 -30.91 -19.88 10.59
N MET A 463 -31.27 -18.81 9.86
CA MET A 463 -31.67 -18.94 8.45
C MET A 463 -30.43 -19.16 7.56
N ALA A 464 -29.32 -18.46 7.85
CA ALA A 464 -28.08 -18.56 7.09
C ALA A 464 -27.38 -19.94 7.20
N THR A 465 -27.73 -20.73 8.23
CA THR A 465 -27.25 -22.11 8.41
C THR A 465 -28.14 -23.18 7.78
N SER A 466 -29.20 -22.80 7.06
CA SER A 466 -30.06 -23.75 6.32
C SER A 466 -29.63 -23.85 4.86
N GLU A 467 -29.72 -25.05 4.26
CA GLU A 467 -29.47 -25.31 2.83
C GLU A 467 -30.58 -24.72 1.94
N ASN A 468 -30.76 -23.41 2.00
CA ASN A 468 -31.83 -22.71 1.29
C ASN A 468 -31.30 -22.21 -0.06
N PRO A 469 -31.90 -22.59 -1.21
CA PRO A 469 -31.41 -22.17 -2.53
C PRO A 469 -31.32 -20.65 -2.76
N LEU A 470 -32.03 -19.84 -1.96
CA LEU A 470 -31.92 -18.38 -1.97
C LEU A 470 -30.62 -17.87 -1.34
N LEU A 471 -29.96 -18.66 -0.48
CA LEU A 471 -28.63 -18.33 0.07
C LEU A 471 -27.51 -18.57 -0.94
N ASN A 472 -27.69 -19.43 -1.94
CA ASN A 472 -26.67 -19.65 -2.99
C ASN A 472 -26.46 -18.39 -3.86
N GLN A 473 -27.43 -17.47 -3.94
CA GLN A 473 -27.21 -16.12 -4.51
C GLN A 473 -26.27 -15.25 -3.66
N THR A 474 -25.98 -15.64 -2.42
CA THR A 474 -24.96 -15.02 -1.56
C THR A 474 -23.57 -15.57 -1.88
N GLU A 475 -23.46 -16.77 -2.47
CA GLU A 475 -22.18 -17.33 -2.93
C GLU A 475 -21.65 -16.61 -4.19
N GLU A 476 -22.51 -15.93 -4.97
CA GLU A 476 -22.11 -15.09 -6.11
C GLU A 476 -21.33 -13.82 -5.71
N ARG A 477 -21.24 -13.48 -4.42
CA ARG A 477 -20.62 -12.23 -3.93
C ARG A 477 -19.26 -12.50 -3.27
N ASP A 478 -18.21 -12.31 -4.03
CA ASP A 478 -16.83 -12.38 -3.54
C ASP A 478 -16.52 -11.20 -2.59
N PRO A 479 -16.22 -11.46 -1.29
CA PRO A 479 -15.84 -10.41 -0.35
C PRO A 479 -14.45 -9.89 -0.71
N THR A 480 -14.32 -8.56 -0.80
CA THR A 480 -13.10 -7.91 -1.30
C THR A 480 -12.60 -6.88 -0.29
N LEU A 481 -11.33 -7.01 0.10
CA LEU A 481 -10.62 -5.95 0.81
C LEU A 481 -9.78 -5.17 -0.21
N PHE A 482 -10.09 -3.89 -0.35
CA PHE A 482 -9.32 -2.94 -1.13
C PHE A 482 -8.27 -2.28 -0.24
N CYS A 483 -7.06 -2.10 -0.75
CA CYS A 483 -6.02 -1.38 -0.03
C CYS A 483 -5.09 -0.55 -0.93
N THR A 484 -4.60 0.59 -0.42
CA THR A 484 -3.49 1.32 -1.04
C THR A 484 -2.15 0.82 -0.50
N ALA A 485 -1.01 1.26 -1.04
CA ALA A 485 0.31 0.90 -0.52
C ALA A 485 1.32 2.05 -0.53
N TRP A 486 2.34 1.94 0.30
CA TRP A 486 3.37 2.97 0.50
C TRP A 486 4.12 3.30 -0.79
N LYS A 487 4.05 4.57 -1.21
CA LYS A 487 4.70 5.09 -2.43
C LYS A 487 4.39 4.26 -3.70
N ARG A 488 3.17 3.70 -3.81
CA ARG A 488 2.70 2.98 -5.01
C ARG A 488 1.56 3.75 -5.69
N PRO A 489 1.62 3.98 -7.02
CA PRO A 489 0.51 4.54 -7.80
C PRO A 489 -0.53 3.46 -8.15
N ARG A 490 -0.80 2.55 -7.19
CA ARG A 490 -1.70 1.41 -7.36
C ARG A 490 -2.50 1.16 -6.10
N PHE A 491 -3.70 0.60 -6.28
CA PHE A 491 -4.45 -0.05 -5.22
C PHE A 491 -4.68 -1.53 -5.55
N TYR A 492 -4.88 -2.33 -4.52
CA TYR A 492 -4.86 -3.80 -4.56
C TYR A 492 -6.17 -4.36 -4.02
N LEU A 493 -6.56 -5.53 -4.53
CA LEU A 493 -7.76 -6.27 -4.15
C LEU A 493 -7.33 -7.61 -3.56
N PHE A 494 -7.72 -7.88 -2.31
CA PHE A 494 -7.69 -9.21 -1.72
C PHE A 494 -9.10 -9.80 -1.74
N THR A 495 -9.22 -11.04 -2.21
CA THR A 495 -10.49 -11.76 -2.39
C THR A 495 -10.42 -13.13 -1.70
N ARG A 496 -11.35 -14.04 -1.97
CA ARG A 496 -11.17 -15.45 -1.55
C ARG A 496 -10.17 -16.22 -2.43
N SER A 497 -10.11 -15.89 -3.71
CA SER A 497 -9.30 -16.58 -4.72
C SER A 497 -7.87 -16.05 -4.74
N SER A 498 -6.89 -16.93 -4.53
CA SER A 498 -5.50 -16.62 -4.85
C SER A 498 -5.33 -16.39 -6.36
N PRO A 499 -4.39 -15.53 -6.78
CA PRO A 499 -4.05 -15.40 -8.20
C PRO A 499 -3.46 -16.72 -8.72
N ASP A 500 -3.91 -17.19 -9.88
CA ASP A 500 -3.31 -18.35 -10.55
C ASP A 500 -1.88 -18.01 -11.00
N ASP A 501 -0.91 -18.90 -10.72
CA ASP A 501 0.50 -18.76 -11.14
C ASP A 501 0.68 -18.68 -12.68
N LYS A 502 -0.38 -18.94 -13.46
CA LYS A 502 -0.41 -18.85 -14.93
C LYS A 502 -0.99 -17.53 -15.44
N SER A 503 -1.48 -16.66 -14.57
CA SER A 503 -2.15 -15.41 -14.96
C SER A 503 -1.17 -14.23 -14.97
N HIS A 504 -0.71 -13.84 -16.16
CA HIS A 504 0.11 -12.64 -16.36
C HIS A 504 -0.67 -11.31 -16.18
N ASP A 505 -1.96 -11.36 -15.82
CA ASP A 505 -2.90 -10.24 -15.81
C ASP A 505 -3.38 -9.88 -14.38
N ARG A 506 -2.48 -10.06 -13.39
CA ARG A 506 -2.71 -9.69 -11.99
C ARG A 506 -2.62 -8.17 -11.77
N ASP A 507 -1.78 -7.51 -12.56
CA ASP A 507 -1.40 -6.11 -12.42
C ASP A 507 -1.98 -5.31 -13.60
N ILE A 508 -3.17 -4.75 -13.42
CA ILE A 508 -3.96 -4.17 -14.52
C ILE A 508 -3.42 -2.78 -14.90
N PHE A 509 -2.87 -2.69 -16.11
CA PHE A 509 -2.40 -1.45 -16.73
C PHE A 509 -3.55 -0.64 -17.35
N ASN A 510 -4.52 -0.21 -16.53
CA ASN A 510 -5.65 0.62 -16.96
C ASN A 510 -5.28 2.10 -17.24
N GLU A 511 -4.01 2.47 -17.11
CA GLU A 511 -3.44 3.75 -17.52
C GLU A 511 -2.12 3.50 -18.25
N LYS A 512 -1.68 4.43 -19.11
CA LYS A 512 -0.33 4.38 -19.67
C LYS A 512 0.66 4.59 -18.52
N PRO A 513 1.64 3.68 -18.29
CA PRO A 513 2.60 3.84 -17.21
C PRO A 513 3.37 5.16 -17.29
N THR A 514 3.62 5.76 -16.13
CA THR A 514 4.61 6.83 -16.03
C THR A 514 6.01 6.27 -16.31
N ARG A 515 6.95 7.13 -16.73
CA ARG A 515 8.31 6.71 -17.09
C ARG A 515 9.02 5.97 -15.94
N ASP A 516 8.76 6.38 -14.70
CA ASP A 516 9.31 5.75 -13.50
C ASP A 516 8.71 4.35 -13.25
N GLU A 517 7.46 4.11 -13.65
CA GLU A 517 6.85 2.77 -13.57
C GLU A 517 7.24 1.83 -14.71
N MET A 518 7.61 2.32 -15.90
CA MET A 518 8.26 1.47 -16.91
C MET A 518 9.62 0.91 -16.43
N GLN A 519 10.21 1.50 -15.38
CA GLN A 519 11.38 0.98 -14.69
C GLN A 519 11.03 0.01 -13.55
N ILE A 520 9.89 0.19 -12.86
CA ILE A 520 9.48 -0.62 -11.70
C ILE A 520 8.63 -1.85 -12.07
N ALA A 521 7.82 -1.75 -13.13
CA ALA A 521 6.91 -2.80 -13.59
C ALA A 521 7.54 -3.80 -14.57
N ALA A 522 8.79 -3.58 -14.97
CA ALA A 522 9.63 -4.66 -15.48
C ALA A 522 9.80 -5.70 -14.35
N PRO A 523 9.71 -7.02 -14.63
CA PRO A 523 9.82 -8.05 -13.59
C PRO A 523 11.11 -7.86 -12.80
N THR A 524 10.98 -7.71 -11.49
CA THR A 524 12.08 -7.32 -10.60
C THR A 524 13.02 -8.49 -10.29
N THR A 525 13.52 -9.16 -11.33
CA THR A 525 14.69 -10.05 -11.27
C THR A 525 15.98 -9.22 -11.26
N ALA A 526 15.99 -8.14 -10.47
CA ALA A 526 17.16 -7.33 -10.16
C ALA A 526 17.92 -7.90 -8.95
N ALA A 527 18.15 -9.21 -8.98
CA ALA A 527 19.35 -9.74 -8.36
C ALA A 527 20.54 -9.29 -9.22
N GLN A 528 21.67 -8.95 -8.60
CA GLN A 528 22.93 -8.72 -9.30
C GLN A 528 23.49 -10.05 -9.81
N GLY A 529 22.83 -10.63 -10.82
CA GLY A 529 23.39 -11.70 -11.64
C GLY A 529 24.51 -11.14 -12.53
N PRO A 530 25.40 -12.00 -13.03
CA PRO A 530 26.43 -11.58 -13.98
C PRO A 530 25.80 -10.91 -15.22
N LEU A 531 26.50 -9.93 -15.77
CA LEU A 531 26.22 -9.43 -17.12
C LEU A 531 26.23 -10.64 -18.08
N GLY A 532 25.17 -10.78 -18.87
CA GLY A 532 25.05 -11.89 -19.82
C GLY A 532 26.26 -11.94 -20.73
N LYS A 533 26.86 -13.11 -20.87
CA LYS A 533 28.10 -13.30 -21.66
C LYS A 533 27.79 -13.64 -23.11
N LYS A 534 26.57 -14.10 -23.39
CA LYS A 534 26.13 -14.48 -24.73
C LYS A 534 24.70 -14.00 -24.96
N ALA A 535 24.41 -13.66 -26.22
CA ALA A 535 23.08 -13.26 -26.65
C ALA A 535 22.73 -13.96 -27.97
N VAL A 536 21.48 -14.39 -28.11
CA VAL A 536 20.94 -14.94 -29.36
C VAL A 536 19.85 -14.00 -29.84
N ILE A 537 20.08 -13.36 -30.98
CA ILE A 537 19.09 -12.50 -31.64
C ILE A 537 18.34 -13.37 -32.65
N HIS A 538 17.08 -13.66 -32.36
CA HIS A 538 16.18 -14.34 -33.28
C HIS A 538 15.68 -13.33 -34.29
N THR A 539 15.77 -13.61 -35.60
CA THR A 539 15.30 -12.72 -36.66
C THR A 539 14.39 -13.43 -37.64
N THR A 540 13.65 -12.69 -38.45
CA THR A 540 12.86 -13.27 -39.57
C THR A 540 13.70 -13.94 -40.67
N LYS A 541 15.04 -13.93 -40.57
CA LYS A 541 15.97 -14.66 -41.43
C LYS A 541 16.71 -15.81 -40.73
N GLY A 542 16.49 -16.01 -39.42
CA GLY A 542 17.20 -16.99 -38.59
C GLY A 542 17.92 -16.35 -37.39
N ASP A 543 18.72 -17.15 -36.69
CA ASP A 543 19.30 -16.77 -35.40
C ASP A 543 20.77 -16.33 -35.54
N ILE A 544 21.14 -15.28 -34.79
CA ILE A 544 22.52 -14.77 -34.75
C ILE A 544 22.99 -14.78 -33.30
N THR A 545 24.07 -15.51 -33.01
CA THR A 545 24.65 -15.60 -31.67
C THR A 545 25.82 -14.65 -31.53
N PHE A 546 25.87 -13.89 -30.44
CA PHE A 546 26.95 -12.98 -30.07
C PHE A 546 27.61 -13.39 -28.75
N GLU A 547 28.93 -13.28 -28.67
CA GLU A 547 29.67 -13.16 -27.42
C GLU A 547 29.69 -11.67 -27.02
N LEU A 548 29.42 -11.37 -25.74
CA LEU A 548 29.31 -10.02 -25.19
C LEU A 548 30.50 -9.68 -24.29
N PHE A 549 31.03 -8.47 -24.42
CA PHE A 549 32.26 -8.04 -23.75
C PHE A 549 32.00 -7.29 -22.43
N GLY A 550 31.14 -7.86 -21.57
CA GLY A 550 30.68 -7.21 -20.33
C GLY A 550 31.79 -6.84 -19.34
N ASP A 551 32.90 -7.58 -19.35
CA ASP A 551 34.08 -7.28 -18.52
C ASP A 551 34.89 -6.06 -19.02
N LEU A 552 34.68 -5.62 -20.27
CA LEU A 552 35.44 -4.54 -20.92
C LEU A 552 34.60 -3.28 -21.17
N VAL A 553 33.30 -3.43 -21.43
CA VAL A 553 32.34 -2.35 -21.68
C VAL A 553 31.04 -2.60 -20.89
N PRO A 554 31.13 -2.57 -19.55
CA PRO A 554 30.05 -3.01 -18.67
C PRO A 554 28.75 -2.24 -18.85
N LYS A 555 28.79 -0.91 -19.04
CA LYS A 555 27.55 -0.13 -19.24
C LYS A 555 26.91 -0.44 -20.58
N THR A 556 27.70 -0.61 -21.63
CA THR A 556 27.19 -0.88 -22.97
C THR A 556 26.50 -2.25 -23.02
N VAL A 557 27.08 -3.24 -22.35
CA VAL A 557 26.47 -4.58 -22.21
C VAL A 557 25.28 -4.57 -21.25
N GLU A 558 25.35 -3.85 -20.12
CA GLU A 558 24.21 -3.66 -19.21
C GLU A 558 23.01 -3.05 -19.94
N ASN A 559 23.24 -2.01 -20.75
CA ASN A 559 22.23 -1.37 -21.58
C ASN A 559 21.59 -2.37 -22.56
N PHE A 560 22.39 -3.07 -23.36
CA PHE A 560 21.88 -4.04 -24.33
C PHE A 560 21.14 -5.22 -23.67
N VAL A 561 21.73 -5.84 -22.65
CA VAL A 561 21.14 -6.98 -21.91
C VAL A 561 19.87 -6.54 -21.18
N GLY A 562 19.85 -5.35 -20.57
CA GLY A 562 18.70 -4.82 -19.88
C GLY A 562 17.54 -4.47 -20.81
N LEU A 563 17.83 -3.96 -22.02
CA LEU A 563 16.83 -3.72 -23.05
C LEU A 563 16.29 -5.05 -23.64
N ALA A 564 17.17 -6.02 -23.91
CA ALA A 564 16.79 -7.36 -24.37
C ALA A 564 15.87 -8.07 -23.34
N ARG A 565 16.26 -8.13 -22.07
CA ARG A 565 15.44 -8.71 -20.98
C ARG A 565 14.11 -7.98 -20.71
N LYS A 566 13.94 -6.77 -21.26
CA LYS A 566 12.69 -6.00 -21.24
C LYS A 566 11.84 -6.19 -22.50
N HIS A 567 12.22 -7.10 -23.40
CA HIS A 567 11.57 -7.29 -24.71
C HIS A 567 11.57 -6.02 -25.58
N TYR A 568 12.54 -5.13 -25.37
CA TYR A 568 12.60 -3.84 -26.08
C TYR A 568 12.89 -4.01 -27.58
N TYR A 569 13.67 -5.04 -27.93
CA TYR A 569 14.08 -5.29 -29.31
C TYR A 569 13.09 -6.14 -30.10
N ASP A 570 12.05 -6.68 -29.45
CA ASP A 570 11.08 -7.57 -30.07
C ASP A 570 10.28 -6.82 -31.14
N GLU A 571 10.14 -7.45 -32.32
CA GLU A 571 9.56 -6.88 -33.54
C GLU A 571 10.28 -5.64 -34.15
N ILE A 572 11.43 -5.18 -33.60
CA ILE A 572 12.19 -4.06 -34.17
C ILE A 572 12.84 -4.42 -35.51
N ILE A 573 12.64 -3.55 -36.51
CA ILE A 573 13.18 -3.72 -37.87
C ILE A 573 14.65 -3.31 -38.00
N PHE A 574 15.36 -3.99 -38.90
CA PHE A 574 16.62 -3.52 -39.49
C PHE A 574 16.31 -2.38 -40.46
N HIS A 575 16.09 -1.18 -39.92
CA HIS A 575 15.70 0.00 -40.69
C HIS A 575 16.76 0.49 -41.68
N ARG A 576 18.01 0.02 -41.57
CA ARG A 576 19.09 0.39 -42.47
C ARG A 576 20.08 -0.75 -42.69
N VAL A 577 20.28 -1.15 -43.95
CA VAL A 577 21.12 -2.26 -44.38
C VAL A 577 22.01 -1.80 -45.53
N ILE A 578 23.33 -1.73 -45.29
CA ILE A 578 24.31 -1.32 -46.31
C ILE A 578 25.20 -2.51 -46.68
N PRO A 579 25.06 -3.08 -47.89
CA PRO A 579 25.89 -4.17 -48.35
C PRO A 579 27.39 -3.83 -48.30
N LYS A 580 28.20 -4.77 -47.80
CA LYS A 580 29.64 -4.63 -47.56
C LYS A 580 30.00 -3.51 -46.58
N PHE A 581 29.11 -3.21 -45.63
CA PHE A 581 29.40 -2.29 -44.54
C PHE A 581 28.79 -2.76 -43.22
N MET A 582 27.48 -2.57 -43.04
CA MET A 582 26.82 -2.81 -41.75
C MET A 582 25.29 -2.94 -41.84
N LEU A 583 24.70 -3.59 -40.84
CA LEU A 583 23.26 -3.76 -40.63
C LEU A 583 22.88 -3.05 -39.32
N GLN A 584 22.00 -2.05 -39.36
CA GLN A 584 21.61 -1.23 -38.20
C GLN A 584 20.14 -1.48 -37.80
N THR A 585 19.92 -1.55 -36.49
CA THR A 585 18.64 -1.87 -35.85
C THR A 585 18.57 -1.22 -34.45
N GLY A 586 17.56 -1.56 -33.65
CA GLY A 586 17.36 -1.06 -32.28
C GLY A 586 16.67 0.30 -32.18
N ASP A 587 16.02 0.76 -33.24
CA ASP A 587 15.15 1.95 -33.25
C ASP A 587 13.67 1.52 -33.32
N PRO A 588 12.84 1.80 -32.28
CA PRO A 588 11.41 1.52 -32.30
C PRO A 588 10.60 2.29 -33.35
N LEU A 589 11.10 3.43 -33.87
CA LEU A 589 10.43 4.19 -34.93
C LEU A 589 10.76 3.64 -36.33
N GLY A 590 11.86 2.91 -36.46
CA GLY A 590 12.31 2.32 -37.73
C GLY A 590 12.70 3.36 -38.79
N ASP A 591 13.12 4.55 -38.38
CA ASP A 591 13.56 5.66 -39.25
C ASP A 591 14.97 6.19 -38.94
N GLY A 592 15.60 5.65 -37.90
CA GLY A 592 16.96 6.00 -37.44
C GLY A 592 17.00 7.16 -36.44
N THR A 593 15.86 7.79 -36.11
CA THR A 593 15.81 8.97 -35.23
C THR A 593 15.40 8.65 -33.79
N GLY A 594 14.78 7.49 -33.55
CA GLY A 594 14.33 7.07 -32.22
C GLY A 594 15.34 6.21 -31.45
N GLY A 595 14.87 5.64 -30.35
CA GLY A 595 15.65 4.79 -29.45
C GLY A 595 16.13 5.52 -28.18
N GLU A 596 15.91 4.91 -27.02
CA GLU A 596 16.33 5.41 -25.70
C GLU A 596 17.15 4.31 -25.00
N SER A 597 18.14 4.69 -24.18
CA SER A 597 18.90 3.72 -23.39
C SER A 597 18.04 3.06 -22.30
N LEU A 598 18.56 2.01 -21.67
CA LEU A 598 18.00 1.37 -20.48
C LEU A 598 17.63 2.37 -19.36
N TRP A 599 18.36 3.49 -19.28
CA TRP A 599 18.21 4.53 -18.26
C TRP A 599 17.34 5.72 -18.72
N GLY A 600 16.83 5.72 -19.96
CA GLY A 600 15.98 6.80 -20.50
C GLY A 600 16.71 8.09 -20.89
N SER A 601 18.04 8.09 -20.88
CA SER A 601 18.89 9.19 -21.34
C SER A 601 20.09 8.68 -22.12
N ALA A 602 20.66 9.50 -22.99
CA ALA A 602 21.95 9.18 -23.62
C ALA A 602 23.03 8.82 -22.59
N PHE A 603 23.89 7.85 -22.90
CA PHE A 603 25.03 7.47 -22.06
C PHE A 603 26.38 7.60 -22.80
N GLU A 604 27.47 7.59 -22.03
CA GLU A 604 28.83 7.77 -22.54
C GLU A 604 29.32 6.61 -23.43
N ASP A 605 30.35 6.87 -24.23
CA ASP A 605 31.04 5.81 -24.98
C ASP A 605 32.07 5.12 -24.09
N GLU A 606 32.02 3.79 -24.06
CA GLU A 606 33.10 2.95 -23.53
C GLU A 606 33.99 2.46 -24.68
N PHE A 607 35.31 2.70 -24.58
CA PHE A 607 36.30 2.24 -25.55
C PHE A 607 37.40 1.47 -24.84
N HIS A 608 37.77 0.30 -25.36
CA HIS A 608 38.84 -0.53 -24.81
C HIS A 608 39.92 -0.81 -25.88
N PRO A 609 41.24 -0.69 -25.59
CA PRO A 609 42.30 -0.78 -26.61
C PRO A 609 42.35 -2.08 -27.42
N THR A 610 41.80 -3.18 -26.89
CA THR A 610 41.72 -4.49 -27.55
C THR A 610 40.49 -4.67 -28.43
N LEU A 611 39.48 -3.80 -28.29
CA LEU A 611 38.23 -3.86 -29.06
C LEU A 611 38.34 -2.92 -30.26
N LYS A 612 38.32 -3.51 -31.46
CA LYS A 612 38.44 -2.79 -32.75
C LYS A 612 37.53 -3.41 -33.80
N HIS A 613 37.12 -2.61 -34.77
CA HIS A 613 36.42 -3.06 -35.98
C HIS A 613 37.41 -3.70 -36.98
N ASP A 614 38.34 -4.52 -36.48
CA ASP A 614 39.40 -5.18 -37.25
C ASP A 614 38.88 -6.35 -38.09
N ARG A 615 37.66 -6.82 -37.80
CA ARG A 615 37.02 -8.02 -38.36
C ARG A 615 35.54 -7.77 -38.63
N PRO A 616 34.94 -8.50 -39.59
CA PRO A 616 33.49 -8.53 -39.76
C PRO A 616 32.78 -9.09 -38.52
N TYR A 617 31.45 -8.95 -38.52
CA TYR A 617 30.52 -9.44 -37.50
C TYR A 617 30.73 -8.83 -36.11
N THR A 618 31.32 -7.63 -36.06
CA THR A 618 31.52 -6.88 -34.80
C THR A 618 30.23 -6.11 -34.47
N LEU A 619 29.78 -6.21 -33.22
CA LEU A 619 28.55 -5.61 -32.69
C LEU A 619 28.89 -4.32 -31.93
N SER A 620 28.28 -3.20 -32.33
CA SER A 620 28.68 -1.86 -31.87
C SER A 620 27.51 -0.88 -31.79
N MET A 621 27.56 0.09 -30.88
CA MET A 621 26.49 1.07 -30.66
C MET A 621 26.39 2.08 -31.80
N ALA A 622 25.16 2.33 -32.29
CA ALA A 622 24.89 3.47 -33.16
C ALA A 622 24.66 4.72 -32.28
N ASN A 623 25.34 5.82 -32.61
CA ASN A 623 25.23 7.09 -31.90
C ASN A 623 25.21 8.26 -32.90
N ALA A 624 24.70 9.41 -32.45
CA ALA A 624 24.64 10.66 -33.21
C ALA A 624 25.89 11.55 -32.98
N GLY A 625 26.94 11.00 -32.38
CA GLY A 625 28.12 11.71 -31.89
C GLY A 625 28.55 11.23 -30.50
N PRO A 626 29.67 11.76 -29.96
CA PRO A 626 30.22 11.30 -28.69
C PRO A 626 29.22 11.41 -27.53
N ARG A 627 29.11 10.35 -26.74
CA ARG A 627 28.22 10.21 -25.56
C ARG A 627 26.73 10.35 -25.88
N THR A 628 26.31 9.85 -27.05
CA THR A 628 24.90 9.81 -27.46
C THR A 628 24.37 8.38 -27.67
N ASN A 629 24.92 7.40 -26.93
CA ASN A 629 24.47 6.02 -27.02
C ASN A 629 23.04 5.86 -26.46
N GLY A 630 22.18 5.14 -27.18
CA GLY A 630 20.78 4.86 -26.84
C GLY A 630 20.50 3.36 -26.88
N SER A 631 19.45 2.95 -27.61
CA SER A 631 19.15 1.53 -27.89
C SER A 631 19.71 1.02 -29.23
N GLN A 632 19.98 1.92 -30.19
CA GLN A 632 20.37 1.54 -31.54
C GLN A 632 21.77 0.92 -31.59
N PHE A 633 21.94 -0.12 -32.41
CA PHE A 633 23.20 -0.79 -32.64
C PHE A 633 23.33 -1.27 -34.08
N PHE A 634 24.56 -1.61 -34.48
CA PHE A 634 24.85 -2.18 -35.78
C PHE A 634 25.80 -3.38 -35.72
N ILE A 635 25.69 -4.24 -36.73
CA ILE A 635 26.55 -5.40 -36.97
C ILE A 635 27.37 -5.10 -38.23
N THR A 636 28.70 -5.12 -38.16
CA THR A 636 29.53 -4.95 -39.37
C THR A 636 29.56 -6.22 -40.23
N THR A 637 29.63 -6.07 -41.55
CA THR A 637 29.82 -7.22 -42.48
C THR A 637 31.24 -7.27 -43.07
N VAL A 638 32.04 -6.23 -42.83
CA VAL A 638 33.45 -6.11 -43.20
C VAL A 638 34.24 -5.43 -42.06
N PRO A 639 35.59 -5.50 -42.04
CA PRO A 639 36.39 -4.63 -41.18
C PRO A 639 36.10 -3.14 -41.45
N ALA A 640 35.89 -2.36 -40.40
CA ALA A 640 35.55 -0.93 -40.50
C ALA A 640 36.38 -0.04 -39.55
N PRO A 641 37.73 -0.01 -39.65
CA PRO A 641 38.59 0.65 -38.64
C PRO A 641 38.37 2.17 -38.47
N TRP A 642 37.69 2.82 -39.42
CA TRP A 642 37.32 4.24 -39.32
C TRP A 642 36.23 4.54 -38.27
N LEU A 643 35.61 3.49 -37.68
CA LEU A 643 34.64 3.54 -36.58
C LEU A 643 35.30 3.37 -35.20
N ASP A 644 36.59 2.99 -35.13
CA ASP A 644 37.31 2.80 -33.87
C ASP A 644 37.38 4.11 -33.06
N ASN A 645 37.09 4.03 -31.76
CA ASN A 645 36.98 5.17 -30.84
C ASN A 645 35.90 6.21 -31.23
N LYS A 646 34.89 5.79 -32.01
CA LYS A 646 33.66 6.57 -32.26
C LYS A 646 32.40 5.83 -31.85
N HIS A 647 32.41 4.50 -31.96
CA HIS A 647 31.30 3.62 -31.60
C HIS A 647 31.79 2.54 -30.63
N SER A 648 31.05 2.34 -29.53
CA SER A 648 31.39 1.35 -28.51
C SER A 648 31.10 -0.07 -28.99
N ILE A 649 32.15 -0.87 -29.15
CA ILE A 649 32.06 -2.30 -29.48
C ILE A 649 31.71 -3.06 -28.20
N PHE A 650 30.65 -3.86 -28.24
CA PHE A 650 30.17 -4.61 -27.07
C PHE A 650 29.94 -6.10 -27.31
N GLY A 651 30.13 -6.58 -28.52
CA GLY A 651 30.15 -8.01 -28.80
C GLY A 651 30.68 -8.36 -30.19
N ARG A 652 30.64 -9.66 -30.51
CA ARG A 652 31.00 -10.19 -31.84
C ARG A 652 30.24 -11.49 -32.11
N ALA A 653 29.79 -11.68 -33.35
CA ALA A 653 29.03 -12.88 -33.70
C ALA A 653 29.92 -14.13 -33.64
N THR A 654 29.40 -15.19 -33.03
CA THR A 654 30.02 -16.52 -32.93
C THR A 654 29.29 -17.56 -33.77
N SER A 655 28.01 -17.35 -34.10
CA SER A 655 27.24 -18.12 -35.09
C SER A 655 26.22 -17.24 -35.83
N GLY A 656 25.67 -17.73 -36.95
CA GLY A 656 24.67 -17.01 -37.75
C GLY A 656 25.26 -16.05 -38.80
N MET A 657 26.51 -16.24 -39.23
CA MET A 657 27.14 -15.41 -40.26
C MET A 657 26.45 -15.52 -41.63
N ASP A 658 25.87 -16.68 -41.92
CA ASP A 658 24.98 -16.92 -43.06
C ASP A 658 23.68 -16.12 -42.95
N VAL A 659 23.09 -16.02 -41.75
CA VAL A 659 21.94 -15.14 -41.47
C VAL A 659 22.32 -13.67 -41.64
N ILE A 660 23.47 -13.22 -41.11
CA ILE A 660 23.98 -11.86 -41.31
C ILE A 660 24.10 -11.55 -42.81
N HIS A 661 24.67 -12.46 -43.61
CA HIS A 661 24.75 -12.27 -45.07
C HIS A 661 23.38 -12.37 -45.76
N ALA A 662 22.43 -13.16 -45.27
CA ALA A 662 21.07 -13.20 -45.80
C ALA A 662 20.32 -11.88 -45.57
N ILE A 663 20.56 -11.20 -44.43
CA ILE A 663 20.05 -9.86 -44.15
C ILE A 663 20.79 -8.82 -45.01
N GLU A 664 22.12 -8.91 -45.14
CA GLU A 664 22.93 -8.00 -45.96
C GLU A 664 22.49 -7.95 -47.43
N ASN A 665 22.03 -9.07 -47.98
CA ASN A 665 21.66 -9.20 -49.40
C ASN A 665 20.16 -8.97 -49.67
N VAL A 666 19.38 -8.46 -48.70
CA VAL A 666 17.99 -8.03 -48.99
C VAL A 666 17.98 -6.81 -49.91
N ARG A 667 16.90 -6.66 -50.67
CA ARG A 667 16.71 -5.50 -51.55
C ARG A 667 16.38 -4.28 -50.69
N THR A 668 17.16 -3.22 -50.83
CA THR A 668 16.96 -1.94 -50.14
C THR A 668 16.55 -0.82 -51.11
N ASP A 669 15.94 0.23 -50.56
CA ASP A 669 15.55 1.44 -51.26
C ASP A 669 16.72 2.46 -51.37
N LYS A 670 16.41 3.72 -51.71
CA LYS A 670 17.41 4.80 -51.84
C LYS A 670 17.94 5.34 -50.51
N THR A 671 17.36 4.92 -49.38
CA THR A 671 17.75 5.31 -48.01
C THR A 671 18.42 4.16 -47.25
N ASP A 672 18.83 3.12 -47.97
CA ASP A 672 19.36 1.85 -47.46
C ASP A 672 18.34 1.04 -46.63
N LYS A 673 17.03 1.34 -46.69
CA LYS A 673 16.00 0.63 -45.94
C LYS A 673 15.48 -0.59 -46.73
N PRO A 674 15.35 -1.80 -46.13
CA PRO A 674 14.79 -2.97 -46.82
C PRO A 674 13.37 -2.73 -47.38
N PHE A 675 13.09 -3.31 -48.55
CA PHE A 675 11.73 -3.33 -49.12
C PHE A 675 10.80 -4.31 -48.41
N ASP A 676 11.35 -5.46 -48.00
CA ASP A 676 10.68 -6.47 -47.18
C ASP A 676 11.30 -6.38 -45.78
N ASP A 677 10.48 -6.05 -44.77
CA ASP A 677 10.98 -5.81 -43.41
C ASP A 677 11.66 -7.06 -42.82
N VAL A 678 12.96 -6.94 -42.55
CA VAL A 678 13.69 -7.84 -41.66
C VAL A 678 13.56 -7.30 -40.26
N ARG A 679 13.15 -8.14 -39.30
CA ARG A 679 13.01 -7.74 -37.90
C ARG A 679 13.57 -8.77 -36.94
N ILE A 680 13.91 -8.30 -35.75
CA ILE A 680 14.16 -9.11 -34.57
C ILE A 680 12.80 -9.66 -34.12
N VAL A 681 12.76 -10.95 -33.77
CA VAL A 681 11.57 -11.61 -33.19
C VAL A 681 11.66 -11.56 -31.67
N SER A 682 12.83 -11.92 -31.12
CA SER A 682 13.16 -11.83 -29.69
C SER A 682 14.69 -11.83 -29.50
N VAL A 683 15.15 -11.52 -28.28
CA VAL A 683 16.58 -11.63 -27.90
C VAL A 683 16.73 -12.39 -26.60
N ASP A 684 17.33 -13.58 -26.67
CA ASP A 684 17.65 -14.42 -25.51
C ASP A 684 19.06 -14.08 -24.97
N ILE A 685 19.23 -14.08 -23.64
CA ILE A 685 20.49 -13.75 -22.97
C ILE A 685 20.94 -14.90 -22.05
N GLU A 686 22.20 -15.33 -22.21
CA GLU A 686 22.90 -16.36 -21.42
C GLU A 686 24.01 -15.77 -20.53
#